data_AF-A0A0W0YW41-F1
#
_entry.id   AF-A0A0W0YW41-F1
#
_cell.length_a   1.000
_cell.length_b   1.000
_cell.length_c   1.000
_cell.angle_alpha   90.00
_cell.angle_beta   90.00
_cell.angle_gamma   90.00
#
_symmetry.space_group_name_H-M   'P 1'
#
loop_
_entity.id
_entity.type
_entity.pdbx_description
1 polymer ?
#
loop_
_entity_poly.entity_id
_entity_poly.type
_entity_poly.pdbx_seq_one_letter_code
_entity_poly.pdbx_strand_id
1 'polypeptide(L)'
;MLNNTPMNFELLKVALSSRKYLNEINRTEESREQFLNDLVASKIEYPQIIELIQIAKNRQIKSLLISFVLSQKEYLDNLQGESFLTQISTNKDHTPSRLNALTHQLDIKNLSLKDIEGLQPEAAVSILCAVPLFHHITEEQVDALIRHYPERALLIYWVKHFANLPNAYYMLAHLLKCDSSYLSAELNALDEVKKQEIITSILEHLELFKPLPKLLFEGNKEQHLIRAIHFYLNGKHHEHYVAYIQRLAEHLMNKAYPLSLEAIQLLLSLNEHHVFSNLNNKTHYLMNHYLRVKANAGETELFYTKGKINILSMVQSVQLTAPQPVEEPEPEKGFFDSLLAPAKPDEPKQEKVWEKIPEHPIIKELAVRKKSVKSFDYFLMHYQGDGNKIKAVVKDYLDFHMQEGCTENRRVTLHHLSILMTRPEMPASIKEALYSAFLDYPDLYDEQISYSMLLFDTKRTLLHFGMQGGTEHYNHVINLCDEALKKLDPQKHEDTIQIVTQAQAEAKKELGFYEEKGFFARIFERFIRCWVYGWTGFFAPNLPVYVCPSYEVKPVTSIPPFPEGEPAQGDSVKANLSSLLLELETQYSEPKRDELIKILSTFSFSTNSRDELVIRHKINRLFQELRSNGKQNSEMNEWLIKNKSVFIANQFKLVEMVLLKDNQNELDSLIKQIDEDSTFLHSVANELNRDYPEFKEKIVPAGEKSHAILPADVMGNATVLVNDAWEWTKNGVWGLFAGTQVPQSTPTIAEPAIPAESAQTTPPV
;
A
#
# COMPACT_ATOMS: atom_id res chain seq x y z
N MET A 1 41.39 -33.86 -61.41
CA MET A 1 41.43 -35.33 -61.31
C MET A 1 40.41 -35.73 -60.27
N LEU A 2 39.47 -36.61 -60.61
CA LEU A 2 39.12 -37.80 -59.81
C LEU A 2 37.93 -38.49 -60.48
N ASN A 3 38.26 -39.49 -61.29
CA ASN A 3 37.34 -40.57 -61.60
C ASN A 3 37.03 -41.31 -60.31
N ASN A 4 35.76 -41.67 -60.15
CA ASN A 4 35.21 -42.64 -59.19
C ASN A 4 36.18 -43.79 -58.92
N THR A 5 36.99 -43.62 -57.89
CA THR A 5 37.78 -44.69 -57.28
C THR A 5 37.16 -44.94 -55.92
N PRO A 6 36.88 -46.20 -55.54
CA PRO A 6 36.31 -46.50 -54.23
C PRO A 6 37.20 -45.88 -53.16
N MET A 7 36.61 -45.02 -52.33
CA MET A 7 37.37 -44.30 -51.33
C MET A 7 37.81 -45.31 -50.26
N ASN A 8 39.11 -45.59 -50.18
CA ASN A 8 39.63 -46.48 -49.13
C ASN A 8 39.34 -45.86 -47.76
N PHE A 9 38.75 -46.62 -46.84
CA PHE A 9 38.35 -46.17 -45.51
C PHE A 9 39.47 -45.45 -44.74
N GLU A 10 40.71 -45.93 -44.84
CA GLU A 10 41.87 -45.29 -44.22
C GLU A 10 42.24 -43.94 -44.87
N LEU A 11 42.05 -43.82 -46.19
CA LEU A 11 42.22 -42.53 -46.89
C LEU A 11 41.14 -41.53 -46.48
N LEU A 12 39.91 -41.99 -46.22
CA LEU A 12 38.81 -41.14 -45.73
C LEU A 12 39.07 -40.64 -44.31
N LYS A 13 39.61 -41.46 -43.39
CA LYS A 13 40.04 -41.01 -42.05
C LYS A 13 41.06 -39.87 -42.14
N VAL A 14 42.05 -40.02 -43.01
CA VAL A 14 43.08 -39.00 -43.25
C VAL A 14 42.48 -37.75 -43.91
N ALA A 15 41.59 -37.92 -44.89
CA ALA A 15 40.93 -36.82 -45.59
C ALA A 15 40.04 -35.99 -44.65
N LEU A 16 39.31 -36.63 -43.73
CA LEU A 16 38.50 -35.96 -42.71
C LEU A 16 39.33 -35.17 -41.67
N SER A 17 40.65 -35.37 -41.64
CA SER A 17 41.57 -34.53 -40.86
C SER A 17 42.07 -33.30 -41.65
N SER A 18 41.85 -33.25 -42.97
CA SER A 18 42.31 -32.16 -43.85
C SER A 18 41.30 -31.02 -43.93
N ARG A 19 41.71 -29.83 -43.47
CA ARG A 19 40.84 -28.63 -43.49
C ARG A 19 40.36 -28.23 -44.89
N LYS A 20 41.15 -28.47 -45.94
CA LYS A 20 40.77 -28.15 -47.32
C LYS A 20 39.60 -29.02 -47.80
N TYR A 21 39.67 -30.32 -47.50
CA TYR A 21 38.64 -31.27 -47.88
C TYR A 21 37.34 -31.05 -47.10
N LEU A 22 37.43 -30.75 -45.79
CA LEU A 22 36.27 -30.38 -44.97
C LEU A 22 35.57 -29.11 -45.50
N ASN A 23 36.32 -28.14 -45.99
CA ASN A 23 35.76 -26.92 -46.58
C ASN A 23 35.11 -27.18 -47.95
N GLU A 24 35.59 -28.16 -48.70
CA GLU A 24 35.04 -28.56 -50.00
C GLU A 24 33.69 -29.28 -49.83
N ILE A 25 33.60 -30.22 -48.88
CA ILE A 25 32.32 -30.88 -48.52
C ILE A 25 31.29 -29.84 -48.06
N ASN A 26 31.69 -28.89 -47.21
CA ASN A 26 30.77 -27.92 -46.64
C ASN A 26 30.42 -26.75 -47.58
N ARG A 27 30.95 -26.72 -48.81
CA ARG A 27 30.85 -25.56 -49.72
C ARG A 27 29.44 -25.34 -50.25
N THR A 28 28.74 -26.40 -50.65
CA THR A 28 27.37 -26.36 -51.18
C THR A 28 26.58 -27.59 -50.73
N GLU A 29 25.25 -27.54 -50.83
CA GLU A 29 24.37 -28.68 -50.57
C GLU A 29 24.65 -29.85 -51.52
N GLU A 30 24.90 -29.55 -52.80
CA GLU A 30 25.32 -30.54 -53.81
C GLU A 30 26.63 -31.26 -53.43
N SER A 31 27.61 -30.55 -52.87
CA SER A 31 28.87 -31.16 -52.40
C SER A 31 28.66 -32.10 -51.20
N ARG A 32 27.65 -31.83 -50.35
CA ARG A 32 27.28 -32.72 -49.24
C ARG A 32 26.56 -33.96 -49.74
N GLU A 33 25.61 -33.80 -50.66
CA GLU A 33 24.92 -34.93 -51.30
C GLU A 33 25.91 -35.81 -52.07
N GLN A 34 26.85 -35.21 -52.79
CA GLN A 34 27.91 -35.94 -53.49
C GLN A 34 28.78 -36.74 -52.53
N PHE A 35 29.19 -36.14 -51.41
CA PHE A 35 29.93 -36.86 -50.37
C PHE A 35 29.13 -38.05 -49.79
N LEU A 36 27.84 -37.90 -49.52
CA LEU A 36 27.00 -39.02 -49.06
C LEU A 36 26.85 -40.12 -50.11
N ASN A 37 26.67 -39.75 -51.39
CA ASN A 37 26.62 -40.70 -52.50
C ASN A 37 27.95 -41.45 -52.66
N ASP A 38 29.08 -40.78 -52.43
CA ASP A 38 30.41 -41.40 -52.47
C ASP A 38 30.62 -42.41 -51.33
N LEU A 39 30.05 -42.15 -50.14
CA LEU A 39 30.05 -43.12 -49.02
C LEU A 39 29.26 -44.39 -49.38
N VAL A 40 28.08 -44.23 -50.01
CA VAL A 40 27.26 -45.35 -50.49
C VAL A 40 27.98 -46.13 -51.59
N ALA A 41 28.53 -45.43 -52.58
CA ALA A 41 29.25 -46.03 -53.70
C ALA A 41 30.51 -46.80 -53.25
N SER A 42 31.15 -46.34 -52.17
CA SER A 42 32.34 -46.97 -51.58
C SER A 42 32.03 -48.17 -50.68
N LYS A 43 30.75 -48.54 -50.49
CA LYS A 43 30.30 -49.67 -49.66
C LYS A 43 30.84 -49.63 -48.22
N ILE A 44 30.86 -48.45 -47.63
CA ILE A 44 31.31 -48.27 -46.24
C ILE A 44 30.19 -48.75 -45.29
N GLU A 45 30.49 -49.71 -44.43
CA GLU A 45 29.51 -50.28 -43.49
C GLU A 45 29.27 -49.36 -42.28
N TYR A 46 28.12 -49.48 -41.61
CA TYR A 46 27.80 -48.65 -40.44
C TYR A 46 28.86 -48.65 -39.32
N PRO A 47 29.59 -49.74 -38.98
CA PRO A 47 30.62 -49.70 -37.94
C PRO A 47 31.77 -48.75 -38.30
N GLN A 48 32.13 -48.72 -39.58
CA GLN A 48 33.16 -47.82 -40.12
C GLN A 48 32.70 -46.37 -40.02
N ILE A 49 31.44 -46.08 -40.31
CA ILE A 49 30.88 -44.72 -40.21
C ILE A 49 30.83 -44.25 -38.75
N ILE A 50 30.50 -45.13 -37.81
CA ILE A 50 30.56 -44.82 -36.36
C ILE A 50 31.98 -44.42 -35.95
N GLU A 51 33.01 -45.11 -36.46
CA GLU A 51 34.41 -44.75 -36.22
C GLU A 51 34.73 -43.35 -36.79
N LEU A 52 34.23 -43.02 -37.99
CA LEU A 52 34.40 -41.68 -38.57
C LEU A 52 33.73 -40.59 -37.74
N ILE A 53 32.55 -40.85 -37.17
CA ILE A 53 31.84 -39.90 -36.29
C ILE A 53 32.70 -39.59 -35.05
N GLN A 54 33.40 -40.59 -34.50
CA GLN A 54 34.27 -40.40 -33.33
C GLN A 54 35.51 -39.55 -33.65
N ILE A 55 36.06 -39.69 -34.86
CA ILE A 55 37.28 -38.98 -35.30
C ILE A 55 36.95 -37.56 -35.82
N ALA A 56 35.75 -37.34 -36.35
CA ALA A 56 35.34 -36.07 -36.96
C ALA A 56 35.30 -34.92 -35.94
N LYS A 57 36.18 -33.92 -36.13
CA LYS A 57 36.24 -32.70 -35.31
C LYS A 57 35.26 -31.61 -35.75
N ASN A 58 34.87 -31.61 -37.03
CA ASN A 58 33.95 -30.62 -37.59
C ASN A 58 32.49 -31.01 -37.28
N ARG A 59 31.73 -30.12 -36.61
CA ARG A 59 30.34 -30.38 -36.19
C ARG A 59 29.37 -30.61 -37.34
N GLN A 60 29.52 -29.91 -38.47
CA GLN A 60 28.66 -30.08 -39.65
C GLN A 60 28.83 -31.46 -40.27
N ILE A 61 30.08 -31.87 -40.50
CA ILE A 61 30.38 -33.18 -41.10
C ILE A 61 30.03 -34.31 -40.13
N LYS A 62 30.24 -34.10 -38.83
CA LYS A 62 29.79 -35.04 -37.80
C LYS A 62 28.27 -35.21 -37.85
N SER A 63 27.51 -34.12 -37.97
CA SER A 63 26.04 -34.15 -38.07
C SER A 63 25.57 -34.83 -39.36
N LEU A 64 26.26 -34.58 -40.48
CA LEU A 64 25.98 -35.23 -41.77
C LEU A 64 26.20 -36.74 -41.70
N LEU A 65 27.31 -37.19 -41.10
CA LEU A 65 27.60 -38.61 -40.87
C LEU A 65 26.59 -39.25 -39.91
N ILE A 66 26.20 -38.55 -38.83
CA ILE A 66 25.16 -39.02 -37.91
C ILE A 66 23.82 -39.17 -38.66
N SER A 67 23.41 -38.17 -39.44
CA SER A 67 22.17 -38.23 -40.25
C SER A 67 22.18 -39.43 -41.20
N PHE A 68 23.31 -39.67 -41.86
CA PHE A 68 23.48 -40.80 -42.77
C PHE A 68 23.44 -42.16 -42.06
N VAL A 69 23.96 -42.30 -40.84
CA VAL A 69 23.80 -43.55 -40.07
C VAL A 69 22.34 -43.74 -39.63
N LEU A 70 21.67 -42.66 -39.25
CA LEU A 70 20.27 -42.68 -38.81
C LEU A 70 19.26 -42.95 -39.95
N SER A 71 19.66 -42.79 -41.22
CA SER A 71 18.86 -43.19 -42.38
C SER A 71 18.98 -44.68 -42.72
N GLN A 72 19.99 -45.39 -42.19
CA GLN A 72 20.22 -46.81 -42.48
C GLN A 72 19.37 -47.71 -41.58
N LYS A 73 18.44 -48.44 -42.19
CA LYS A 73 17.59 -49.40 -41.49
C LYS A 73 18.39 -50.53 -40.82
N GLU A 74 19.41 -51.04 -41.49
CA GLU A 74 20.28 -52.12 -40.97
C GLU A 74 20.95 -51.76 -39.65
N TYR A 75 21.31 -50.49 -39.46
CA TYR A 75 21.88 -50.01 -38.21
C TYR A 75 20.85 -50.04 -37.07
N LEU A 76 19.62 -49.57 -37.32
CA LEU A 76 18.55 -49.53 -36.34
C LEU A 76 18.06 -50.94 -35.94
N ASP A 77 18.00 -51.86 -36.88
CA ASP A 77 17.58 -53.25 -36.63
C ASP A 77 18.63 -54.00 -35.77
N ASN A 78 19.92 -53.65 -35.87
CA ASN A 78 21.02 -54.28 -35.13
C ASN A 78 21.32 -53.64 -33.76
N LEU A 79 20.68 -52.51 -33.43
CA LEU A 79 20.87 -51.84 -32.14
C LEU A 79 20.28 -52.67 -30.99
N GLN A 80 21.00 -52.75 -29.87
CA GLN A 80 20.49 -53.43 -28.67
C GLN A 80 19.41 -52.59 -27.97
N GLY A 81 18.38 -53.26 -27.47
CA GLY A 81 17.26 -52.64 -26.75
C GLY A 81 15.98 -52.53 -27.57
N GLU A 82 14.87 -52.27 -26.88
CA GLU A 82 13.55 -52.07 -27.49
C GLU A 82 13.55 -50.77 -28.32
N SER A 83 12.86 -50.79 -29.48
CA SER A 83 12.73 -49.62 -30.34
C SER A 83 11.98 -48.50 -29.61
N PHE A 84 12.36 -47.24 -29.86
CA PHE A 84 11.65 -46.12 -29.27
C PHE A 84 10.18 -46.04 -29.75
N LEU A 85 9.89 -46.52 -30.95
CA LEU A 85 8.52 -46.52 -31.49
C LEU A 85 7.59 -47.44 -30.68
N THR A 86 8.05 -48.63 -30.27
CA THR A 86 7.25 -49.56 -29.47
C THR A 86 6.97 -49.02 -28.05
N GLN A 87 7.87 -48.19 -27.52
CA GLN A 87 7.65 -47.50 -26.24
C GLN A 87 6.53 -46.45 -26.36
N ILE A 88 6.53 -45.69 -27.45
CA ILE A 88 5.51 -44.67 -27.73
C ILE A 88 4.13 -45.32 -27.89
N SER A 89 4.05 -46.42 -28.64
CA SER A 89 2.78 -47.15 -28.82
C SER A 89 2.23 -47.73 -27.52
N THR A 90 3.08 -48.04 -26.54
CA THR A 90 2.67 -48.63 -25.25
C THR A 90 2.47 -47.61 -24.13
N ASN A 91 2.87 -46.34 -24.33
CA ASN A 91 2.68 -45.20 -23.43
C ASN A 91 3.07 -45.46 -21.95
N LYS A 92 4.10 -46.29 -21.76
CA LYS A 92 4.71 -46.62 -20.46
C LYS A 92 5.54 -45.46 -19.92
N ASP A 93 6.14 -45.63 -18.73
CA ASP A 93 7.07 -44.65 -18.15
C ASP A 93 8.21 -44.32 -19.12
N HIS A 94 8.66 -43.06 -19.09
CA HIS A 94 9.65 -42.56 -20.02
C HIS A 94 11.00 -43.27 -19.84
N THR A 95 11.49 -43.87 -20.92
CA THR A 95 12.87 -44.33 -21.05
C THR A 95 13.60 -43.56 -22.15
N PRO A 96 14.87 -43.17 -21.95
CA PRO A 96 15.67 -42.51 -22.98
C PRO A 96 15.77 -43.35 -24.25
N SER A 97 15.67 -42.71 -25.42
CA SER A 97 15.87 -43.40 -26.70
C SER A 97 17.29 -43.98 -26.75
N ARG A 98 17.42 -45.20 -27.27
CA ARG A 98 18.72 -45.84 -27.56
C ARG A 98 19.55 -45.04 -28.57
N LEU A 99 18.94 -44.09 -29.29
CA LEU A 99 19.59 -43.18 -30.23
C LEU A 99 20.07 -41.86 -29.60
N ASN A 100 19.77 -41.59 -28.32
CA ASN A 100 20.09 -40.31 -27.67
C ASN A 100 21.57 -39.92 -27.76
N ALA A 101 22.49 -40.88 -27.69
CA ALA A 101 23.92 -40.61 -27.80
C ALA A 101 24.29 -39.99 -29.15
N LEU A 102 23.61 -40.36 -30.23
CA LEU A 102 23.84 -39.82 -31.57
C LEU A 102 23.02 -38.54 -31.80
N THR A 103 21.74 -38.52 -31.42
CA THR A 103 20.87 -37.36 -31.64
C THR A 103 21.33 -36.13 -30.88
N HIS A 104 21.89 -36.28 -29.67
CA HIS A 104 22.42 -35.15 -28.88
C HIS A 104 23.68 -34.52 -29.48
N GLN A 105 24.38 -35.22 -30.38
CA GLN A 105 25.57 -34.70 -31.05
C GLN A 105 25.27 -34.00 -32.38
N LEU A 106 24.00 -33.99 -32.79
CA LEU A 106 23.53 -33.45 -34.06
C LEU A 106 23.36 -31.94 -33.97
N ASP A 107 23.91 -31.21 -34.94
CA ASP A 107 23.69 -29.77 -35.11
C ASP A 107 22.53 -29.54 -36.08
N ILE A 108 21.33 -29.39 -35.50
CA ILE A 108 20.06 -29.38 -36.25
C ILE A 108 19.92 -28.18 -37.20
N LYS A 109 20.69 -27.11 -36.99
CA LYS A 109 20.71 -25.95 -37.90
C LYS A 109 21.28 -26.28 -39.28
N ASN A 110 22.08 -27.34 -39.36
CA ASN A 110 22.72 -27.76 -40.60
C ASN A 110 22.01 -28.95 -41.26
N LEU A 111 20.95 -29.47 -40.65
CA LEU A 111 20.16 -30.58 -41.16
C LEU A 111 19.13 -30.01 -42.16
N SER A 112 19.28 -30.34 -43.44
CA SER A 112 18.33 -29.92 -44.47
C SER A 112 17.01 -30.71 -44.35
N LEU A 113 15.94 -30.21 -44.95
CA LEU A 113 14.66 -30.94 -45.00
C LEU A 113 14.83 -32.28 -45.75
N LYS A 114 15.69 -32.33 -46.78
CA LYS A 114 16.01 -33.57 -47.49
C LYS A 114 16.73 -34.59 -46.61
N ASP A 115 17.65 -34.13 -45.76
CA ASP A 115 18.31 -35.00 -44.79
C ASP A 115 17.29 -35.62 -43.83
N ILE A 116 16.29 -34.83 -43.40
CA ILE A 116 15.20 -35.29 -42.54
C ILE A 116 14.34 -36.33 -43.27
N GLU A 117 13.95 -36.07 -44.51
CA GLU A 117 13.15 -36.99 -45.35
C GLU A 117 13.83 -38.36 -45.55
N GLY A 118 15.17 -38.42 -45.47
CA GLY A 118 15.93 -39.67 -45.54
C GLY A 118 15.94 -40.48 -44.24
N LEU A 119 15.53 -39.91 -43.11
CA LEU A 119 15.62 -40.56 -41.80
C LEU A 119 14.62 -41.71 -41.65
N GLN A 120 15.03 -42.73 -40.89
CA GLN A 120 14.11 -43.75 -40.45
C GLN A 120 13.14 -43.22 -39.37
N PRO A 121 11.90 -43.76 -39.27
CA PRO A 121 10.90 -43.26 -38.33
C PRO A 121 11.34 -43.19 -36.86
N GLU A 122 12.08 -44.20 -36.38
CA GLU A 122 12.59 -44.20 -35.00
C GLU A 122 13.57 -43.06 -34.73
N ALA A 123 14.41 -42.73 -35.73
CA ALA A 123 15.37 -41.64 -35.63
C ALA A 123 14.69 -40.27 -35.66
N ALA A 124 13.73 -40.07 -36.57
CA ALA A 124 12.95 -38.83 -36.65
C ALA A 124 12.24 -38.52 -35.32
N VAL A 125 11.60 -39.52 -34.73
CA VAL A 125 10.90 -39.39 -33.45
C VAL A 125 11.88 -39.18 -32.28
N SER A 126 13.04 -39.83 -32.31
CA SER A 126 14.10 -39.61 -31.31
C SER A 126 14.67 -38.19 -31.36
N ILE A 127 14.76 -37.57 -32.55
CA ILE A 127 15.16 -36.17 -32.70
C ILE A 127 14.09 -35.23 -32.15
N LEU A 128 12.81 -35.51 -32.44
CA LEU A 128 11.67 -34.74 -31.91
C LEU A 128 11.61 -34.72 -30.37
N CYS A 129 12.09 -35.80 -29.73
CA CYS A 129 12.13 -35.95 -28.28
C CYS A 129 13.47 -35.57 -27.63
N ALA A 130 14.43 -35.02 -28.40
CA ALA A 130 15.73 -34.64 -27.88
C ALA A 130 15.70 -33.23 -27.27
N VAL A 131 15.62 -33.15 -25.94
CA VAL A 131 15.55 -31.89 -25.16
C VAL A 131 16.61 -30.85 -25.56
N PRO A 132 17.90 -31.21 -25.79
CA PRO A 132 18.91 -30.22 -26.18
C PRO A 132 18.62 -29.50 -27.51
N LEU A 133 17.74 -30.05 -28.35
CA LEU A 133 17.44 -29.54 -29.68
C LEU A 133 16.19 -28.64 -29.73
N PHE A 134 15.34 -28.61 -28.69
CA PHE A 134 14.03 -27.96 -28.74
C PHE A 134 14.04 -26.49 -29.20
N HIS A 135 15.05 -25.71 -28.80
CA HIS A 135 15.17 -24.29 -29.13
C HIS A 135 15.80 -24.02 -30.52
N HIS A 136 16.24 -25.07 -31.21
CA HIS A 136 16.92 -24.98 -32.50
C HIS A 136 16.12 -25.54 -33.68
N ILE A 137 15.10 -26.35 -33.40
CA ILE A 137 14.25 -26.95 -34.43
C ILE A 137 13.28 -25.90 -34.94
N THR A 138 13.16 -25.77 -36.26
CA THR A 138 12.21 -24.85 -36.91
C THR A 138 10.84 -25.52 -37.15
N GLU A 139 9.81 -24.71 -37.43
CA GLU A 139 8.46 -25.19 -37.75
C GLU A 139 8.46 -26.21 -38.91
N GLU A 140 9.16 -25.88 -40.00
CA GLU A 140 9.27 -26.75 -41.18
C GLU A 140 9.95 -28.09 -40.85
N GLN A 141 10.94 -28.08 -39.95
CA GLN A 141 11.61 -29.30 -39.49
C GLN A 141 10.71 -30.14 -38.58
N VAL A 142 9.91 -29.52 -37.71
CA VAL A 142 8.91 -30.24 -36.89
C VAL A 142 7.90 -30.96 -37.80
N ASP A 143 7.36 -30.26 -38.79
CA ASP A 143 6.43 -30.83 -39.76
C ASP A 143 7.05 -32.00 -40.52
N ALA A 144 8.30 -31.86 -40.98
CA ALA A 144 9.01 -32.93 -41.67
C ALA A 144 9.21 -34.15 -40.76
N LEU A 145 9.65 -33.96 -39.51
CA LEU A 145 9.89 -35.04 -38.55
C LEU A 145 8.61 -35.81 -38.19
N ILE A 146 7.48 -35.11 -38.00
CA ILE A 146 6.19 -35.74 -37.67
C ILE A 146 5.66 -36.60 -38.82
N ARG A 147 5.91 -36.21 -40.08
CA ARG A 147 5.46 -36.99 -41.25
C ARG A 147 6.03 -38.42 -41.29
N HIS A 148 7.18 -38.68 -40.67
CA HIS A 148 7.74 -40.03 -40.59
C HIS A 148 6.97 -40.96 -39.65
N TYR A 149 6.23 -40.41 -38.68
CA TYR A 149 5.41 -41.17 -37.75
C TYR A 149 4.17 -40.37 -37.32
N PRO A 150 3.16 -40.24 -38.20
CA PRO A 150 1.97 -39.43 -37.96
C PRO A 150 0.95 -40.16 -37.06
N GLU A 151 1.42 -40.83 -36.01
CA GLU A 151 0.57 -41.52 -35.06
C GLU A 151 0.23 -40.64 -33.86
N ARG A 152 -1.03 -40.67 -33.45
CA ARG A 152 -1.53 -39.92 -32.29
C ARG A 152 -0.78 -40.24 -30.99
N ALA A 153 -0.32 -41.49 -30.86
CA ALA A 153 0.47 -41.93 -29.71
C ALA A 153 1.72 -41.08 -29.49
N LEU A 154 2.33 -40.55 -30.56
CA LEU A 154 3.49 -39.66 -30.47
C LEU A 154 3.16 -38.36 -29.76
N LEU A 155 2.06 -37.70 -30.14
CA LEU A 155 1.65 -36.43 -29.53
C LEU A 155 1.25 -36.62 -28.08
N ILE A 156 0.51 -37.69 -27.76
CA ILE A 156 0.14 -38.03 -26.37
C ILE A 156 1.42 -38.22 -25.54
N TYR A 157 2.34 -39.05 -26.02
CA TYR A 157 3.58 -39.34 -25.34
C TYR A 157 4.43 -38.08 -25.16
N TRP A 158 4.53 -37.24 -26.20
CA TRP A 158 5.29 -36.00 -26.15
C TRP A 158 4.73 -35.02 -25.10
N VAL A 159 3.41 -34.79 -25.12
CA VAL A 159 2.73 -33.90 -24.16
C VAL A 159 2.88 -34.40 -22.72
N LYS A 160 2.74 -35.71 -22.50
CA LYS A 160 2.81 -36.32 -21.16
C LYS A 160 4.22 -36.27 -20.54
N HIS A 161 5.27 -36.38 -21.36
CA HIS A 161 6.64 -36.59 -20.87
C HIS A 161 7.58 -35.40 -21.11
N PHE A 162 7.34 -34.57 -22.13
CA PHE A 162 8.29 -33.52 -22.54
C PHE A 162 7.77 -32.09 -22.42
N ALA A 163 6.44 -31.87 -22.32
CA ALA A 163 5.88 -30.52 -22.32
C ALA A 163 6.35 -29.61 -21.17
N ASN A 164 6.77 -30.19 -20.03
CA ASN A 164 7.28 -29.44 -18.86
C ASN A 164 8.82 -29.33 -18.82
N LEU A 165 9.52 -29.80 -19.84
CA LEU A 165 10.98 -29.74 -19.87
C LEU A 165 11.48 -28.37 -20.37
N PRO A 166 12.72 -27.98 -20.06
CA PRO A 166 13.28 -26.70 -20.49
C PRO A 166 13.21 -26.53 -22.01
N ASN A 167 12.86 -25.34 -22.47
CA ASN A 167 12.70 -24.99 -23.89
C ASN A 167 11.60 -25.75 -24.65
N ALA A 168 10.80 -26.59 -23.97
CA ALA A 168 9.72 -27.34 -24.61
C ALA A 168 8.65 -26.42 -25.22
N TYR A 169 8.51 -25.19 -24.72
CA TYR A 169 7.58 -24.20 -25.24
C TYR A 169 7.81 -23.84 -26.73
N TYR A 170 9.05 -23.93 -27.25
CA TYR A 170 9.33 -23.76 -28.69
C TYR A 170 8.67 -24.87 -29.50
N MET A 171 8.94 -26.13 -29.12
CA MET A 171 8.34 -27.30 -29.76
C MET A 171 6.82 -27.31 -29.61
N LEU A 172 6.30 -26.98 -28.42
CA LEU A 172 4.88 -26.90 -28.14
C LEU A 172 4.17 -25.89 -29.04
N ALA A 173 4.79 -24.73 -29.28
CA ALA A 173 4.26 -23.71 -30.19
C ALA A 173 4.16 -24.23 -31.63
N HIS A 174 5.16 -24.99 -32.10
CA HIS A 174 5.11 -25.64 -33.41
C HIS A 174 4.04 -26.73 -33.46
N LEU A 175 4.01 -27.64 -32.49
CA LEU A 175 3.03 -28.73 -32.41
C LEU A 175 1.58 -28.23 -32.36
N LEU A 176 1.31 -27.13 -31.65
CA LEU A 176 -0.01 -26.50 -31.59
C LEU A 176 -0.47 -25.94 -32.94
N LYS A 177 0.46 -25.55 -33.83
CA LYS A 177 0.11 -25.12 -35.19
C LYS A 177 -0.24 -26.31 -36.08
N CYS A 178 0.48 -27.42 -35.93
CA CYS A 178 0.26 -28.64 -36.69
C CYS A 178 -1.11 -29.27 -36.40
N ASP A 179 -1.49 -29.42 -35.12
CA ASP A 179 -2.78 -30.01 -34.71
C ASP A 179 -3.33 -29.39 -33.42
N SER A 180 -3.82 -28.15 -33.52
CA SER A 180 -4.34 -27.37 -32.38
C SER A 180 -5.49 -28.04 -31.63
N SER A 181 -6.37 -28.76 -32.33
CA SER A 181 -7.60 -29.31 -31.75
C SER A 181 -7.31 -30.54 -30.88
N TYR A 182 -6.44 -31.41 -31.38
CA TYR A 182 -6.06 -32.64 -30.69
C TYR A 182 -5.17 -32.34 -29.49
N LEU A 183 -4.16 -31.50 -29.68
CA LEU A 183 -3.23 -31.17 -28.60
C LEU A 183 -3.94 -30.46 -27.44
N SER A 184 -4.96 -29.64 -27.72
CA SER A 184 -5.77 -29.01 -26.68
C SER A 184 -6.57 -30.04 -25.87
N ALA A 185 -7.10 -31.09 -26.52
CA ALA A 185 -7.81 -32.17 -25.84
C ALA A 185 -6.87 -32.98 -24.93
N GLU A 186 -5.67 -33.29 -25.39
CA GLU A 186 -4.67 -34.01 -24.60
C GLU A 186 -4.14 -33.18 -23.42
N LEU A 187 -3.89 -31.88 -23.63
CA LEU A 187 -3.53 -30.97 -22.54
C LEU A 187 -4.64 -30.88 -21.48
N ASN A 188 -5.90 -30.97 -21.90
CA ASN A 188 -7.05 -31.01 -20.98
C ASN A 188 -7.20 -32.33 -20.24
N ALA A 189 -6.66 -33.44 -20.76
CA ALA A 189 -6.67 -34.75 -20.14
C ALA A 189 -5.53 -34.95 -19.12
N LEU A 190 -4.55 -34.04 -19.07
CA LEU A 190 -3.47 -34.07 -18.08
C LEU A 190 -3.98 -33.75 -16.67
N ASP A 191 -3.20 -34.18 -15.68
CA ASP A 191 -3.36 -33.74 -14.29
C ASP A 191 -3.32 -32.21 -14.19
N GLU A 192 -4.20 -31.63 -13.35
CA GLU A 192 -4.37 -30.18 -13.26
C GLU A 192 -3.08 -29.46 -12.85
N VAL A 193 -2.21 -30.06 -12.01
CA VAL A 193 -0.93 -29.42 -11.64
C VAL A 193 -0.04 -29.27 -12.87
N LYS A 194 0.17 -30.38 -13.60
CA LYS A 194 0.99 -30.37 -14.83
C LYS A 194 0.41 -29.46 -15.89
N LYS A 195 -0.91 -29.48 -16.06
CA LYS A 195 -1.61 -28.61 -17.00
C LYS A 195 -1.37 -27.14 -16.71
N GLN A 196 -1.44 -26.73 -15.44
CA GLN A 196 -1.21 -25.34 -15.04
C GLN A 196 0.26 -24.93 -15.24
N GLU A 197 1.23 -25.82 -15.02
CA GLU A 197 2.64 -25.58 -15.35
C GLU A 197 2.83 -25.31 -16.85
N ILE A 198 2.25 -26.15 -17.72
CA ILE A 198 2.30 -25.95 -19.17
C ILE A 198 1.66 -24.62 -19.55
N ILE A 199 0.46 -24.33 -19.04
CA ILE A 199 -0.23 -23.07 -19.32
C ILE A 199 0.61 -21.88 -18.85
N THR A 200 1.27 -21.97 -17.71
CA THR A 200 2.17 -20.92 -17.22
C THR A 200 3.31 -20.68 -18.19
N SER A 201 3.94 -21.74 -18.69
CA SER A 201 5.00 -21.65 -19.70
C SER A 201 4.49 -21.05 -21.02
N ILE A 202 3.27 -21.40 -21.44
CA ILE A 202 2.61 -20.77 -22.60
C ILE A 202 2.38 -19.28 -22.36
N LEU A 203 1.89 -18.89 -21.18
CA LEU A 203 1.65 -17.49 -20.82
C LEU A 203 2.94 -16.66 -20.77
N GLU A 204 4.04 -17.24 -20.32
CA GLU A 204 5.36 -16.60 -20.32
C GLU A 204 5.93 -16.35 -21.72
N HIS A 205 5.50 -17.15 -22.70
CA HIS A 205 6.00 -17.15 -24.06
C HIS A 205 4.89 -16.95 -25.11
N LEU A 206 3.84 -16.20 -24.74
CA LEU A 206 2.66 -15.94 -25.57
C LEU A 206 3.00 -15.44 -26.99
N GLU A 207 4.14 -14.77 -27.15
CA GLU A 207 4.65 -14.28 -28.43
C GLU A 207 4.88 -15.37 -29.49
N LEU A 208 5.13 -16.61 -29.08
CA LEU A 208 5.40 -17.75 -29.96
C LEU A 208 4.11 -18.41 -30.50
N PHE A 209 2.98 -18.23 -29.82
CA PHE A 209 1.74 -18.96 -30.12
C PHE A 209 0.81 -18.16 -31.03
N LYS A 210 0.82 -18.51 -32.33
CA LYS A 210 0.01 -17.87 -33.38
C LYS A 210 -0.77 -18.96 -34.16
N PRO A 211 -2.11 -19.04 -34.05
CA PRO A 211 -3.02 -18.26 -33.20
C PRO A 211 -2.98 -18.66 -31.70
N LEU A 212 -3.57 -17.82 -30.84
CA LEU A 212 -3.67 -18.11 -29.40
C LEU A 212 -4.46 -19.41 -29.15
N PRO A 213 -3.96 -20.32 -28.29
CA PRO A 213 -4.63 -21.58 -27.99
C PRO A 213 -5.99 -21.35 -27.32
N LYS A 214 -7.03 -22.09 -27.76
CA LYS A 214 -8.39 -22.00 -27.20
C LYS A 214 -8.43 -22.37 -25.71
N LEU A 215 -7.60 -23.32 -25.30
CA LEU A 215 -7.33 -23.72 -23.91
C LEU A 215 -7.16 -22.53 -22.95
N LEU A 216 -6.54 -21.44 -23.39
CA LEU A 216 -6.26 -20.28 -22.55
C LEU A 216 -7.52 -19.48 -22.17
N PHE A 217 -8.65 -19.74 -22.83
CA PHE A 217 -9.94 -19.09 -22.60
C PHE A 217 -10.99 -20.03 -21.98
N GLU A 218 -10.62 -21.27 -21.64
CA GLU A 218 -11.54 -22.26 -21.08
C GLU A 218 -11.68 -22.09 -19.57
N GLY A 219 -12.92 -21.82 -19.11
CA GLY A 219 -13.28 -21.70 -17.70
C GLY A 219 -13.00 -20.32 -17.09
N ASN A 220 -13.15 -20.23 -15.77
CA ASN A 220 -12.95 -19.00 -15.01
C ASN A 220 -11.47 -18.85 -14.63
N LYS A 221 -10.67 -18.24 -15.52
CA LYS A 221 -9.21 -18.19 -15.43
C LYS A 221 -8.66 -16.83 -15.01
N GLU A 222 -9.18 -16.29 -13.92
CA GLU A 222 -8.72 -15.00 -13.38
C GLU A 222 -7.20 -14.96 -13.11
N GLN A 223 -6.63 -16.05 -12.57
CA GLN A 223 -5.19 -16.13 -12.32
C GLN A 223 -4.34 -16.00 -13.59
N HIS A 224 -4.85 -16.45 -14.74
CA HIS A 224 -4.17 -16.30 -16.03
C HIS A 224 -4.18 -14.84 -16.49
N LEU A 225 -5.30 -14.14 -16.25
CA LEU A 225 -5.41 -12.71 -16.49
C LEU A 225 -4.39 -11.93 -15.64
N ILE A 226 -4.36 -12.17 -14.32
CA ILE A 226 -3.42 -11.53 -13.39
C ILE A 226 -1.97 -11.72 -13.86
N ARG A 227 -1.58 -12.95 -14.20
CA ARG A 227 -0.22 -13.26 -14.67
C ARG A 227 0.10 -12.58 -16.00
N ALA A 228 -0.82 -12.59 -16.96
CA ALA A 228 -0.60 -11.93 -18.24
C ALA A 228 -0.41 -10.42 -18.08
N ILE A 229 -1.18 -9.78 -17.20
CA ILE A 229 -1.01 -8.35 -16.88
C ILE A 229 0.35 -8.09 -16.24
N HIS A 230 0.78 -8.91 -15.28
CA HIS A 230 2.11 -8.79 -14.69
C HIS A 230 3.23 -8.92 -15.73
N PHE A 231 3.16 -9.90 -16.64
CA PHE A 231 4.15 -10.02 -17.72
C PHE A 231 4.19 -8.80 -18.63
N TYR A 232 3.02 -8.24 -18.95
CA TYR A 232 2.93 -7.01 -19.74
C TYR A 232 3.54 -5.80 -19.02
N LEU A 233 3.20 -5.58 -17.74
CA LEU A 233 3.72 -4.48 -16.94
C LEU A 233 5.24 -4.60 -16.67
N ASN A 234 5.77 -5.84 -16.61
CA ASN A 234 7.20 -6.12 -16.44
C ASN A 234 8.02 -5.99 -17.73
N GLY A 235 7.45 -5.42 -18.81
CA GLY A 235 8.20 -5.05 -20.02
C GLY A 235 8.02 -5.95 -21.23
N LYS A 236 7.18 -7.01 -21.16
CA LYS A 236 6.84 -7.83 -22.34
C LYS A 236 5.66 -7.20 -23.11
N HIS A 237 5.90 -6.03 -23.71
CA HIS A 237 4.87 -5.24 -24.42
C HIS A 237 4.52 -5.80 -25.83
N HIS A 238 4.29 -7.11 -25.96
CA HIS A 238 3.94 -7.73 -27.23
C HIS A 238 2.43 -7.67 -27.50
N GLU A 239 2.02 -7.50 -28.77
CA GLU A 239 0.60 -7.39 -29.19
C GLU A 239 -0.26 -8.59 -28.75
N HIS A 240 0.34 -9.78 -28.65
CA HIS A 240 -0.33 -11.00 -28.18
C HIS A 240 -0.75 -10.94 -26.71
N TYR A 241 0.04 -10.30 -25.84
CA TYR A 241 -0.39 -10.09 -24.45
C TYR A 241 -1.58 -9.14 -24.41
N VAL A 242 -1.55 -8.06 -25.19
CA VAL A 242 -2.66 -7.11 -25.29
C VAL A 242 -3.94 -7.81 -25.76
N ALA A 243 -3.87 -8.55 -26.86
CA ALA A 243 -5.01 -9.27 -27.43
C ALA A 243 -5.56 -10.34 -26.46
N TYR A 244 -4.66 -11.04 -25.73
CA TYR A 244 -5.06 -12.02 -24.73
C TYR A 244 -5.76 -11.38 -23.53
N ILE A 245 -5.15 -10.36 -22.93
CA ILE A 245 -5.70 -9.61 -21.78
C ILE A 245 -7.06 -9.02 -22.14
N GLN A 246 -7.19 -8.36 -23.30
CA GLN A 246 -8.45 -7.78 -23.75
C GLN A 246 -9.54 -8.84 -23.89
N ARG A 247 -9.26 -9.93 -24.61
CA ARG A 247 -10.24 -11.01 -24.84
C ARG A 247 -10.65 -11.71 -23.55
N LEU A 248 -9.69 -12.02 -22.67
CA LEU A 248 -9.97 -12.73 -21.43
C LEU A 248 -10.73 -11.83 -20.45
N ALA A 249 -10.33 -10.57 -20.31
CA ALA A 249 -11.05 -9.62 -19.46
C ALA A 249 -12.47 -9.35 -19.99
N GLU A 250 -12.65 -9.18 -21.30
CA GLU A 250 -14.00 -9.07 -21.89
C GLU A 250 -14.83 -10.33 -21.63
N HIS A 251 -14.24 -11.52 -21.76
CA HIS A 251 -14.93 -12.77 -21.49
C HIS A 251 -15.39 -12.89 -20.02
N LEU A 252 -14.52 -12.56 -19.06
CA LEU A 252 -14.84 -12.59 -17.64
C LEU A 252 -15.89 -11.53 -17.27
N MET A 253 -15.78 -10.32 -17.83
CA MET A 253 -16.74 -9.24 -17.60
C MET A 253 -18.12 -9.54 -18.21
N ASN A 254 -18.19 -10.07 -19.44
CA ASN A 254 -19.45 -10.41 -20.10
C ASN A 254 -20.20 -11.53 -19.37
N LYS A 255 -19.46 -12.44 -18.70
CA LYS A 255 -20.04 -13.49 -17.84
C LYS A 255 -20.41 -13.00 -16.44
N ALA A 256 -20.23 -11.71 -16.13
CA ALA A 256 -20.39 -11.14 -14.80
C ALA A 256 -19.60 -11.90 -13.71
N TYR A 257 -18.41 -12.42 -14.05
CA TYR A 257 -17.57 -13.16 -13.12
C TYR A 257 -17.07 -12.26 -11.98
N PRO A 258 -17.13 -12.69 -10.71
CA PRO A 258 -16.63 -11.90 -9.59
C PRO A 258 -15.10 -11.87 -9.59
N LEU A 259 -14.50 -10.82 -10.17
CA LEU A 259 -13.06 -10.57 -10.12
C LEU A 259 -12.58 -10.31 -8.68
N SER A 260 -11.39 -10.77 -8.32
CA SER A 260 -10.72 -10.39 -7.09
C SER A 260 -10.27 -8.93 -7.12
N LEU A 261 -9.97 -8.39 -5.94
CA LEU A 261 -9.45 -7.04 -5.78
C LEU A 261 -8.10 -6.84 -6.50
N GLU A 262 -7.25 -7.87 -6.51
CA GLU A 262 -5.96 -7.86 -7.20
C GLU A 262 -6.15 -7.75 -8.72
N ALA A 263 -7.03 -8.57 -9.29
CA ALA A 263 -7.34 -8.49 -10.72
C ALA A 263 -7.91 -7.12 -11.08
N ILE A 264 -8.81 -6.56 -10.26
CA ILE A 264 -9.34 -5.21 -10.51
C ILE A 264 -8.22 -4.17 -10.46
N GLN A 265 -7.38 -4.17 -9.42
CA GLN A 265 -6.28 -3.21 -9.30
C GLN A 265 -5.35 -3.26 -10.52
N LEU A 266 -5.00 -4.46 -10.98
CA LEU A 266 -4.17 -4.65 -12.17
C LEU A 266 -4.86 -4.17 -13.44
N LEU A 267 -6.14 -4.46 -13.63
CA LEU A 267 -6.91 -3.95 -14.76
C LEU A 267 -7.00 -2.42 -14.74
N LEU A 268 -7.13 -1.81 -13.55
CA LEU A 268 -7.13 -0.35 -13.40
C LEU A 268 -5.77 0.25 -13.71
N SER A 269 -4.66 -0.41 -13.36
CA SER A 269 -3.31 0.05 -13.72
C SER A 269 -3.08 0.07 -15.23
N LEU A 270 -3.74 -0.82 -15.98
CA LEU A 270 -3.69 -0.81 -17.45
C LEU A 270 -4.41 0.38 -18.08
N ASN A 271 -5.26 1.10 -17.33
CA ASN A 271 -5.97 2.27 -17.85
C ASN A 271 -5.02 3.39 -18.31
N GLU A 272 -3.81 3.45 -17.74
CA GLU A 272 -2.78 4.43 -18.11
C GLU A 272 -2.21 4.16 -19.52
N HIS A 273 -2.41 2.96 -20.07
CA HIS A 273 -1.90 2.56 -21.37
C HIS A 273 -2.98 2.66 -22.47
N HIS A 274 -2.74 3.49 -23.50
CA HIS A 274 -3.68 3.74 -24.59
C HIS A 274 -4.15 2.46 -25.33
N VAL A 275 -3.30 1.43 -25.35
CA VAL A 275 -3.58 0.15 -26.01
C VAL A 275 -4.77 -0.58 -25.36
N PHE A 276 -5.12 -0.27 -24.09
CA PHE A 276 -6.26 -0.85 -23.38
C PHE A 276 -7.50 0.04 -23.31
N SER A 277 -7.56 1.12 -24.10
CA SER A 277 -8.69 2.08 -24.09
C SER A 277 -10.09 1.47 -24.22
N ASN A 278 -10.26 0.40 -25.01
CA ASN A 278 -11.53 -0.34 -25.11
C ASN A 278 -11.93 -0.98 -23.77
N LEU A 279 -10.95 -1.49 -23.03
CA LEU A 279 -11.16 -2.08 -21.72
C LEU A 279 -11.55 -1.01 -20.69
N ASN A 280 -10.90 0.16 -20.74
CA ASN A 280 -11.17 1.27 -19.83
C ASN A 280 -12.66 1.62 -19.79
N ASN A 281 -13.32 1.67 -20.96
CA ASN A 281 -14.75 1.95 -21.05
C ASN A 281 -15.60 0.93 -20.29
N LYS A 282 -15.19 -0.35 -20.29
CA LYS A 282 -15.90 -1.46 -19.64
C LYS A 282 -15.52 -1.65 -18.17
N THR A 283 -14.35 -1.18 -17.72
CA THR A 283 -13.88 -1.35 -16.33
C THR A 283 -14.35 -0.26 -15.37
N HIS A 284 -15.07 0.77 -15.83
CA HIS A 284 -15.55 1.85 -14.96
C HIS A 284 -16.39 1.37 -13.77
N TYR A 285 -17.25 0.36 -13.94
CA TYR A 285 -18.03 -0.17 -12.81
C TYR A 285 -17.14 -0.89 -11.77
N LEU A 286 -16.03 -1.49 -12.21
CA LEU A 286 -15.04 -2.11 -11.34
C LEU A 286 -14.28 -1.05 -10.55
N MET A 287 -13.99 0.11 -11.16
CA MET A 287 -13.41 1.26 -10.46
C MET A 287 -14.31 1.71 -9.29
N ASN A 288 -15.61 1.88 -9.53
CA ASN A 288 -16.55 2.29 -8.49
C ASN A 288 -16.60 1.27 -7.34
N HIS A 289 -16.56 -0.02 -7.65
CA HIS A 289 -16.49 -1.06 -6.62
C HIS A 289 -15.16 -1.02 -5.86
N TYR A 290 -14.03 -0.94 -6.57
CA TYR A 290 -12.70 -0.87 -5.96
C TYR A 290 -12.59 0.30 -4.97
N LEU A 291 -13.02 1.49 -5.38
CA LEU A 291 -13.03 2.67 -4.52
C LEU A 291 -13.94 2.47 -3.30
N ARG A 292 -15.12 1.87 -3.45
CA ARG A 292 -16.02 1.56 -2.32
C ARG A 292 -15.41 0.57 -1.34
N VAL A 293 -14.80 -0.51 -1.82
CA VAL A 293 -14.17 -1.52 -0.96
C VAL A 293 -13.00 -0.91 -0.18
N LYS A 294 -12.13 -0.15 -0.85
CA LYS A 294 -10.99 0.50 -0.21
C LYS A 294 -11.40 1.60 0.77
N ALA A 295 -12.43 2.38 0.43
CA ALA A 295 -12.98 3.41 1.32
C ALA A 295 -13.60 2.78 2.58
N ASN A 296 -14.35 1.69 2.41
CA ASN A 296 -14.96 0.95 3.52
C ASN A 296 -13.90 0.27 4.42
N ALA A 297 -12.80 -0.20 3.82
CA ALA A 297 -11.66 -0.74 4.56
C ALA A 297 -10.80 0.35 5.25
N GLY A 298 -11.04 1.63 4.94
CA GLY A 298 -10.26 2.73 5.50
C GLY A 298 -8.85 2.88 4.90
N GLU A 299 -8.58 2.25 3.76
CA GLU A 299 -7.27 2.21 3.13
C GLU A 299 -7.02 3.44 2.26
N THR A 300 -6.08 4.28 2.67
CA THR A 300 -5.71 5.52 1.96
C THR A 300 -4.53 5.33 1.01
N GLU A 301 -3.86 4.18 1.07
CA GLU A 301 -2.67 3.84 0.27
C GLU A 301 -2.92 3.88 -1.24
N LEU A 302 -4.17 3.73 -1.68
CA LEU A 302 -4.54 3.74 -3.11
C LEU A 302 -4.20 5.07 -3.81
N PHE A 303 -4.05 6.15 -3.04
CA PHE A 303 -3.67 7.47 -3.55
C PHE A 303 -2.17 7.73 -3.46
N TYR A 304 -1.36 6.76 -3.06
CA TYR A 304 0.10 6.90 -2.96
C TYR A 304 0.81 5.96 -3.93
N THR A 305 1.71 6.53 -4.74
CA THR A 305 2.64 5.77 -5.58
C THR A 305 4.05 6.01 -5.05
N LYS A 306 4.72 4.94 -4.56
CA LYS A 306 6.07 5.03 -3.96
C LYS A 306 6.17 6.07 -2.83
N GLY A 307 5.12 6.16 -2.00
CA GLY A 307 5.05 7.10 -0.87
C GLY A 307 4.81 8.56 -1.26
N LYS A 308 4.50 8.87 -2.53
CA LYS A 308 4.08 10.20 -2.98
C LYS A 308 2.63 10.18 -3.43
N ILE A 309 1.90 11.27 -3.17
CA ILE A 309 0.50 11.40 -3.59
C ILE A 309 0.36 11.33 -5.11
N ASN A 310 -0.58 10.53 -5.59
CA ASN A 310 -0.90 10.33 -7.00
C ASN A 310 -2.16 11.12 -7.37
N ILE A 311 -1.97 12.38 -7.76
CA ILE A 311 -3.06 13.30 -8.10
C ILE A 311 -3.89 12.83 -9.31
N LEU A 312 -3.26 12.15 -10.26
CA LEU A 312 -3.95 11.62 -11.45
C LEU A 312 -5.03 10.61 -11.04
N SER A 313 -4.72 9.73 -10.08
CA SER A 313 -5.69 8.77 -9.54
C SER A 313 -6.85 9.45 -8.79
N MET A 314 -6.57 10.57 -8.12
CA MET A 314 -7.54 11.31 -7.30
C MET A 314 -8.52 12.14 -8.16
N VAL A 315 -8.04 12.70 -9.27
CA VAL A 315 -8.81 13.60 -10.15
C VAL A 315 -9.57 12.84 -11.26
N GLN A 316 -9.29 11.54 -11.45
CA GLN A 316 -9.99 10.71 -12.41
C GLN A 316 -11.52 10.78 -12.19
N SER A 317 -12.28 10.94 -13.27
CA SER A 317 -13.74 11.02 -13.20
C SER A 317 -14.38 9.65 -13.07
N VAL A 318 -15.30 9.53 -12.12
CA VAL A 318 -16.09 8.34 -11.81
C VAL A 318 -17.42 8.43 -12.56
N GLN A 319 -17.75 7.40 -13.35
CA GLN A 319 -19.05 7.31 -14.00
C GLN A 319 -20.09 6.78 -13.01
N LEU A 320 -21.04 7.63 -12.61
CA LEU A 320 -22.06 7.30 -11.60
C LEU A 320 -23.14 6.34 -12.12
N THR A 321 -23.38 6.32 -13.43
CA THR A 321 -24.33 5.42 -14.10
C THR A 321 -23.53 4.48 -14.98
N ALA A 322 -22.92 3.47 -14.38
CA ALA A 322 -22.28 2.44 -15.19
C ALA A 322 -23.37 1.62 -15.90
N PRO A 323 -23.28 1.38 -17.21
CA PRO A 323 -24.09 0.35 -17.84
C PRO A 323 -23.70 -0.98 -17.20
N GLN A 324 -24.52 -1.49 -16.30
CA GLN A 324 -24.39 -2.86 -15.84
C GLN A 324 -24.47 -3.76 -17.07
N PRO A 325 -23.67 -4.84 -17.15
CA PRO A 325 -23.82 -5.81 -18.22
C PRO A 325 -25.28 -6.25 -18.22
N VAL A 326 -25.96 -5.99 -19.34
CA VAL A 326 -27.34 -6.41 -19.56
C VAL A 326 -27.34 -7.93 -19.43
N GLU A 327 -28.03 -8.46 -18.43
CA GLU A 327 -28.41 -9.86 -18.44
C GLU A 327 -29.25 -10.04 -19.70
N GLU A 328 -28.69 -10.68 -20.73
CA GLU A 328 -29.48 -11.10 -21.87
C GLU A 328 -30.64 -11.95 -21.31
N PRO A 329 -31.90 -11.65 -21.67
CA PRO A 329 -33.00 -12.51 -21.28
C PRO A 329 -32.68 -13.90 -21.80
N GLU A 330 -32.64 -14.89 -20.90
CA GLU A 330 -32.44 -16.29 -21.29
C GLU A 330 -33.35 -16.58 -22.49
N PRO A 331 -32.83 -17.09 -23.62
CA PRO A 331 -33.71 -17.51 -24.70
C PRO A 331 -34.64 -18.55 -24.10
N GLU A 332 -35.95 -18.33 -24.20
CA GLU A 332 -36.99 -19.22 -23.68
C GLU A 332 -36.66 -20.65 -24.11
N LYS A 333 -36.02 -21.42 -23.22
CA LYS A 333 -35.65 -22.80 -23.50
C LYS A 333 -36.95 -23.57 -23.53
N GLY A 334 -37.34 -23.97 -24.74
CA GLY A 334 -38.49 -24.84 -24.95
C GLY A 334 -38.37 -26.07 -24.07
N PHE A 335 -39.49 -26.45 -23.45
CA PHE A 335 -39.63 -27.52 -22.47
C PHE A 335 -38.93 -28.85 -22.87
N PHE A 336 -38.75 -29.10 -24.17
CA PHE A 336 -38.12 -30.30 -24.70
C PHE A 336 -36.57 -30.32 -24.67
N ASP A 337 -35.90 -29.16 -24.60
CA ASP A 337 -34.41 -29.11 -24.54
C ASP A 337 -33.87 -29.50 -23.16
N SER A 338 -34.72 -29.52 -22.13
CA SER A 338 -34.35 -29.90 -20.76
C SER A 338 -34.24 -31.41 -20.54
N LEU A 339 -34.85 -32.22 -21.42
CA LEU A 339 -34.93 -33.69 -21.26
C LEU A 339 -33.76 -34.45 -21.89
N LEU A 340 -32.96 -33.81 -22.75
CA LEU A 340 -31.88 -34.45 -23.50
C LEU A 340 -30.48 -33.90 -23.18
N ALA A 341 -30.36 -32.95 -22.25
CA ALA A 341 -29.07 -32.45 -21.82
C ALA A 341 -28.49 -33.35 -20.71
N PRO A 342 -27.29 -33.94 -20.87
CA PRO A 342 -26.62 -34.64 -19.78
C PRO A 342 -26.30 -33.64 -18.66
N ALA A 343 -26.63 -34.01 -17.43
CA ALA A 343 -26.39 -33.21 -16.23
C ALA A 343 -24.89 -32.84 -16.15
N LYS A 344 -24.56 -31.58 -16.45
CA LYS A 344 -23.31 -30.99 -16.02
C LYS A 344 -23.41 -30.81 -14.50
N PRO A 345 -22.35 -31.13 -13.73
CA PRO A 345 -22.36 -30.88 -12.30
C PRO A 345 -22.63 -29.40 -12.06
N ASP A 346 -23.60 -29.12 -11.20
CA ASP A 346 -23.99 -27.77 -10.79
C ASP A 346 -22.75 -27.01 -10.28
N GLU A 347 -22.23 -26.09 -11.09
CA GLU A 347 -21.39 -25.03 -10.56
C GLU A 347 -22.28 -24.22 -9.59
N PRO A 348 -21.88 -24.07 -8.31
CA PRO A 348 -22.67 -23.30 -7.37
C PRO A 348 -22.83 -21.90 -7.93
N LYS A 349 -24.09 -21.45 -8.10
CA LYS A 349 -24.41 -20.03 -8.36
C LYS A 349 -23.85 -19.23 -7.18
N GLN A 350 -22.62 -18.74 -7.31
CA GLN A 350 -22.03 -17.82 -6.35
C GLN A 350 -22.83 -16.52 -6.43
N GLU A 351 -23.53 -16.20 -5.36
CA GLU A 351 -24.18 -14.89 -5.18
C GLU A 351 -23.16 -13.77 -5.45
N LYS A 352 -23.59 -12.77 -6.23
CA LYS A 352 -22.79 -11.59 -6.56
C LYS A 352 -22.38 -10.87 -5.27
N VAL A 353 -21.15 -11.08 -4.80
CA VAL A 353 -20.58 -10.45 -3.58
C VAL A 353 -20.65 -8.90 -3.65
N TRP A 354 -20.71 -8.35 -4.86
CA TRP A 354 -20.72 -6.92 -5.22
C TRP A 354 -21.89 -6.10 -4.67
N GLU A 355 -22.98 -6.73 -4.22
CA GLU A 355 -24.19 -6.04 -3.74
C GLU A 355 -24.18 -5.72 -2.23
N LYS A 356 -23.14 -6.12 -1.48
CA LYS A 356 -23.14 -5.96 -0.01
C LYS A 356 -22.81 -4.54 0.48
N ILE A 357 -22.17 -3.68 -0.32
CA ILE A 357 -21.83 -2.31 0.09
C ILE A 357 -22.81 -1.32 -0.56
N PRO A 358 -23.76 -0.76 0.21
CA PRO A 358 -24.75 0.17 -0.32
C PRO A 358 -24.06 1.45 -0.82
N GLU A 359 -24.52 1.95 -1.97
CA GLU A 359 -24.02 3.20 -2.54
C GLU A 359 -24.56 4.42 -1.77
N HIS A 360 -23.70 5.41 -1.53
CA HIS A 360 -24.05 6.59 -0.73
C HIS A 360 -25.23 7.37 -1.39
N PRO A 361 -26.23 7.85 -0.62
CA PRO A 361 -27.42 8.52 -1.15
C PRO A 361 -27.11 9.71 -2.08
N ILE A 362 -26.03 10.46 -1.79
CA ILE A 362 -25.54 11.58 -2.61
C ILE A 362 -25.27 11.16 -4.06
N ILE A 363 -24.76 9.95 -4.28
CA ILE A 363 -24.40 9.48 -5.63
C ILE A 363 -25.64 9.36 -6.51
N LYS A 364 -26.75 8.86 -5.97
CA LYS A 364 -28.02 8.77 -6.70
C LYS A 364 -28.53 10.14 -7.12
N GLU A 365 -28.39 11.15 -6.25
CA GLU A 365 -28.77 12.53 -6.57
C GLU A 365 -27.84 13.15 -7.63
N LEU A 366 -26.52 12.92 -7.52
CA LEU A 366 -25.54 13.42 -8.49
C LEU A 366 -25.70 12.75 -9.86
N ALA A 367 -26.05 11.47 -9.89
CA ALA A 367 -26.34 10.72 -11.11
C ALA A 367 -27.57 11.27 -11.83
N VAL A 368 -28.66 11.58 -11.11
CA VAL A 368 -29.87 12.22 -11.66
C VAL A 368 -29.54 13.58 -12.29
N ARG A 369 -28.64 14.35 -11.67
CA ARG A 369 -28.21 15.66 -12.16
C ARG A 369 -27.11 15.60 -13.22
N LYS A 370 -26.69 14.40 -13.66
CA LYS A 370 -25.60 14.16 -14.63
C LYS A 370 -24.29 14.89 -14.29
N LYS A 371 -23.98 15.05 -13.00
CA LYS A 371 -22.72 15.64 -12.55
C LYS A 371 -21.62 14.58 -12.50
N SER A 372 -20.42 14.92 -12.98
CA SER A 372 -19.24 14.07 -12.79
C SER A 372 -18.72 14.20 -11.36
N VAL A 373 -18.20 13.10 -10.82
CA VAL A 373 -17.60 13.02 -9.48
C VAL A 373 -16.18 12.53 -9.64
N LYS A 374 -15.24 13.09 -8.90
CA LYS A 374 -13.84 12.64 -8.93
C LYS A 374 -13.65 11.41 -8.05
N SER A 375 -12.64 10.60 -8.33
CA SER A 375 -12.33 9.40 -7.55
C SER A 375 -12.11 9.71 -6.08
N PHE A 376 -11.44 10.83 -5.77
CA PHE A 376 -11.24 11.25 -4.38
C PHE A 376 -12.54 11.67 -3.69
N ASP A 377 -13.38 12.48 -4.35
CA ASP A 377 -14.70 12.86 -3.82
C ASP A 377 -15.58 11.62 -3.58
N TYR A 378 -15.58 10.67 -4.52
CA TYR A 378 -16.33 9.42 -4.43
C TYR A 378 -15.82 8.53 -3.28
N PHE A 379 -14.50 8.48 -3.08
CA PHE A 379 -13.87 7.77 -1.96
C PHE A 379 -14.23 8.41 -0.62
N LEU A 380 -14.16 9.73 -0.50
CA LEU A 380 -14.54 10.46 0.72
C LEU A 380 -16.01 10.20 1.09
N MET A 381 -16.92 10.11 0.12
CA MET A 381 -18.33 9.80 0.41
C MET A 381 -18.56 8.40 1.01
N HIS A 382 -17.64 7.45 0.81
CA HIS A 382 -17.80 6.06 1.25
C HIS A 382 -16.80 5.64 2.34
N TYR A 383 -16.00 6.57 2.86
CA TYR A 383 -14.93 6.25 3.80
C TYR A 383 -15.46 5.93 5.21
N GLN A 384 -15.04 4.80 5.77
CA GLN A 384 -15.41 4.35 7.12
C GLN A 384 -14.21 4.11 8.06
N GLY A 385 -13.01 4.55 7.68
CA GLY A 385 -11.78 4.37 8.45
C GLY A 385 -11.46 5.47 9.47
N ASP A 386 -10.20 5.50 9.92
CA ASP A 386 -9.68 6.48 10.89
C ASP A 386 -9.59 7.90 10.29
N GLY A 387 -10.17 8.88 10.99
CA GLY A 387 -10.14 10.29 10.60
C GLY A 387 -8.73 10.88 10.50
N ASN A 388 -7.77 10.39 11.28
CA ASN A 388 -6.38 10.87 11.20
C ASN A 388 -5.71 10.52 9.87
N LYS A 389 -6.01 9.33 9.32
CA LYS A 389 -5.46 8.89 8.03
C LYS A 389 -6.02 9.73 6.89
N ILE A 390 -7.31 10.06 6.93
CA ILE A 390 -7.91 11.00 5.96
C ILE A 390 -7.34 12.39 6.09
N LYS A 391 -7.18 12.88 7.32
CA LYS A 391 -6.58 14.20 7.55
C LYS A 391 -5.20 14.30 6.91
N ALA A 392 -4.35 13.28 7.06
CA ALA A 392 -3.05 13.24 6.41
C ALA A 392 -3.14 13.30 4.87
N VAL A 393 -4.02 12.48 4.27
CA VAL A 393 -4.20 12.45 2.80
C VAL A 393 -4.75 13.77 2.27
N VAL A 394 -5.70 14.38 2.99
CA VAL A 394 -6.28 15.67 2.62
C VAL A 394 -5.22 16.76 2.73
N LYS A 395 -4.37 16.75 3.76
CA LYS A 395 -3.23 17.69 3.86
C LYS A 395 -2.28 17.54 2.67
N ASP A 396 -1.83 16.33 2.39
CA ASP A 396 -0.94 16.06 1.24
C ASP A 396 -1.59 16.51 -0.09
N TYR A 397 -2.92 16.39 -0.20
CA TYR A 397 -3.68 16.87 -1.35
C TYR A 397 -3.74 18.40 -1.45
N LEU A 398 -3.95 19.09 -0.33
CA LEU A 398 -3.95 20.55 -0.26
C LEU A 398 -2.55 21.13 -0.48
N ASP A 399 -1.51 20.49 0.07
CA ASP A 399 -0.10 20.81 -0.17
C ASP A 399 0.24 20.81 -1.67
N PHE A 400 -0.25 19.81 -2.41
CA PHE A 400 -0.07 19.76 -3.85
C PHE A 400 -0.72 20.96 -4.55
N HIS A 401 -1.98 21.27 -4.21
CA HIS A 401 -2.71 22.40 -4.80
C HIS A 401 -2.13 23.76 -4.43
N MET A 402 -1.45 23.87 -3.28
CA MET A 402 -0.69 25.06 -2.91
C MET A 402 0.50 25.28 -3.86
N GLN A 403 1.18 24.20 -4.27
CA GLN A 403 2.36 24.26 -5.15
C GLN A 403 2.02 24.44 -6.64
N GLU A 404 0.85 23.97 -7.10
CA GLU A 404 0.44 24.00 -8.52
C GLU A 404 0.13 25.42 -9.05
N GLY A 405 -0.08 26.40 -8.15
CA GLY A 405 -0.45 27.77 -8.51
C GLY A 405 -1.97 27.95 -8.75
N CYS A 406 -2.41 29.15 -9.15
CA CYS A 406 -3.85 29.49 -9.26
C CYS A 406 -4.44 29.13 -10.63
N THR A 407 -4.83 27.86 -10.81
CA THR A 407 -5.59 27.41 -12.00
C THR A 407 -7.09 27.33 -11.72
N GLU A 408 -7.92 27.50 -12.75
CA GLU A 408 -9.39 27.39 -12.60
C GLU A 408 -9.82 25.97 -12.22
N ASN A 409 -9.11 24.95 -12.74
CA ASN A 409 -9.34 23.55 -12.36
C ASN A 409 -9.05 23.29 -10.88
N ARG A 410 -7.97 23.87 -10.33
CA ARG A 410 -7.71 23.83 -8.88
C ARG A 410 -8.86 24.45 -8.12
N ARG A 411 -9.30 25.66 -8.48
CA ARG A 411 -10.37 26.39 -7.80
C ARG A 411 -11.67 25.56 -7.73
N VAL A 412 -12.11 25.01 -8.87
CA VAL A 412 -13.31 24.14 -8.93
C VAL A 412 -13.16 22.90 -8.03
N THR A 413 -11.96 22.33 -7.98
CA THR A 413 -11.69 21.15 -7.13
C THR A 413 -11.77 21.47 -5.66
N LEU A 414 -11.15 22.56 -5.23
CA LEU A 414 -11.17 23.01 -3.84
C LEU A 414 -12.58 23.44 -3.41
N HIS A 415 -13.36 24.02 -4.32
CA HIS A 415 -14.78 24.33 -4.07
C HIS A 415 -15.61 23.09 -3.81
N HIS A 416 -15.42 22.03 -4.60
CA HIS A 416 -16.14 20.78 -4.36
C HIS A 416 -15.79 20.20 -2.99
N LEU A 417 -14.51 20.18 -2.63
CA LEU A 417 -14.02 19.71 -1.34
C LEU A 417 -14.59 20.52 -0.17
N SER A 418 -14.61 21.85 -0.28
CA SER A 418 -15.16 22.72 0.76
C SER A 418 -16.69 22.59 0.88
N ILE A 419 -17.40 22.34 -0.23
CA ILE A 419 -18.85 22.07 -0.22
C ILE A 419 -19.15 20.71 0.43
N LEU A 420 -18.32 19.68 0.26
CA LEU A 420 -18.54 18.38 0.90
C LEU A 420 -18.56 18.50 2.43
N MET A 421 -17.72 19.36 3.00
CA MET A 421 -17.68 19.63 4.44
C MET A 421 -19.02 20.15 4.99
N THR A 422 -19.77 20.94 4.21
CA THR A 422 -21.03 21.56 4.65
C THR A 422 -22.27 20.68 4.44
N ARG A 423 -22.12 19.52 3.79
CA ARG A 423 -23.25 18.62 3.49
C ARG A 423 -23.68 17.79 4.69
N PRO A 424 -24.97 17.74 5.06
CA PRO A 424 -25.42 17.00 6.24
C PRO A 424 -25.13 15.50 6.14
N GLU A 425 -25.14 14.92 4.94
CA GLU A 425 -25.02 13.48 4.71
C GLU A 425 -23.58 12.95 4.84
N MET A 426 -22.56 13.82 4.88
CA MET A 426 -21.17 13.38 5.04
C MET A 426 -20.86 12.94 6.48
N PRO A 427 -20.03 11.89 6.68
CA PRO A 427 -19.60 11.47 8.02
C PRO A 427 -18.89 12.59 8.79
N ALA A 428 -19.16 12.70 10.10
CA ALA A 428 -18.59 13.77 10.95
C ALA A 428 -17.05 13.72 11.02
N SER A 429 -16.47 12.52 11.05
CA SER A 429 -15.01 12.31 11.04
C SER A 429 -14.35 12.90 9.79
N ILE A 430 -15.02 12.79 8.64
CA ILE A 430 -14.52 13.34 7.37
C ILE A 430 -14.67 14.85 7.35
N LYS A 431 -15.81 15.38 7.83
CA LYS A 431 -16.01 16.83 7.94
C LYS A 431 -14.94 17.48 8.82
N GLU A 432 -14.63 16.90 9.98
CA GLU A 432 -13.59 17.41 10.87
C GLU A 432 -12.18 17.25 10.26
N ALA A 433 -11.91 16.16 9.54
CA ALA A 433 -10.65 15.98 8.83
C ALA A 433 -10.46 17.00 7.71
N LEU A 434 -11.51 17.29 6.92
CA LEU A 434 -11.51 18.34 5.91
C LEU A 434 -11.33 19.72 6.54
N TYR A 435 -12.14 20.03 7.55
CA TYR A 435 -12.12 21.31 8.26
C TYR A 435 -10.74 21.58 8.85
N SER A 436 -10.20 20.64 9.62
CA SER A 436 -8.90 20.80 10.27
C SER A 436 -7.73 20.80 9.30
N ALA A 437 -7.88 20.20 8.11
CA ALA A 437 -6.88 20.34 7.05
C ALA A 437 -6.95 21.73 6.42
N PHE A 438 -8.13 22.24 6.06
CA PHE A 438 -8.29 23.57 5.46
C PHE A 438 -7.78 24.71 6.36
N LEU A 439 -7.94 24.59 7.69
CA LEU A 439 -7.40 25.58 8.65
C LEU A 439 -5.88 25.79 8.51
N ASP A 440 -5.14 24.75 8.13
CA ASP A 440 -3.68 24.82 7.98
C ASP A 440 -3.25 25.50 6.65
N TYR A 441 -4.19 25.78 5.72
CA TYR A 441 -3.91 26.34 4.39
C TYR A 441 -4.75 27.61 4.07
N PRO A 442 -4.58 28.71 4.83
CA PRO A 442 -5.31 29.96 4.62
C PRO A 442 -5.10 30.58 3.23
N ASP A 443 -3.95 30.35 2.59
CA ASP A 443 -3.62 30.87 1.26
C ASP A 443 -4.47 30.27 0.12
N LEU A 444 -5.19 29.18 0.40
CA LEU A 444 -6.09 28.55 -0.57
C LEU A 444 -7.48 29.18 -0.58
N TYR A 445 -7.78 30.11 0.34
CA TYR A 445 -9.13 30.61 0.56
C TYR A 445 -9.58 31.57 -0.53
N ASP A 446 -10.86 31.48 -0.84
CA ASP A 446 -11.60 32.42 -1.68
C ASP A 446 -13.03 32.55 -1.17
N GLU A 447 -13.85 33.36 -1.84
CA GLU A 447 -15.24 33.61 -1.44
C GLU A 447 -16.05 32.33 -1.15
N GLN A 448 -15.82 31.24 -1.90
CA GLN A 448 -16.54 29.98 -1.67
C GLN A 448 -16.00 29.20 -0.47
N ILE A 449 -14.68 29.13 -0.33
CA ILE A 449 -14.03 28.38 0.75
C ILE A 449 -14.24 29.09 2.08
N SER A 450 -14.06 30.42 2.12
CA SER A 450 -14.33 31.29 3.27
C SER A 450 -15.79 31.13 3.74
N TYR A 451 -16.74 31.12 2.81
CA TYR A 451 -18.15 30.83 3.09
C TYR A 451 -18.36 29.44 3.69
N SER A 452 -17.80 28.38 3.08
CA SER A 452 -17.96 27.00 3.56
C SER A 452 -17.36 26.77 4.95
N MET A 453 -16.18 27.34 5.24
CA MET A 453 -15.52 27.24 6.55
C MET A 453 -16.35 27.88 7.66
N LEU A 454 -16.89 29.08 7.42
CA LEU A 454 -17.72 29.78 8.40
C LEU A 454 -19.11 29.14 8.57
N LEU A 455 -19.64 28.50 7.53
CA LEU A 455 -20.89 27.74 7.62
C LEU A 455 -20.73 26.44 8.44
N PHE A 456 -19.55 25.83 8.41
CA PHE A 456 -19.27 24.62 9.19
C PHE A 456 -19.07 24.92 10.68
N ASP A 457 -18.14 25.81 11.03
CA ASP A 457 -17.97 26.31 12.40
C ASP A 457 -17.42 27.73 12.41
N THR A 458 -18.32 28.70 12.55
CA THR A 458 -17.99 30.13 12.54
C THR A 458 -17.05 30.49 13.69
N LYS A 459 -17.32 29.98 14.90
CA LYS A 459 -16.58 30.38 16.11
C LYS A 459 -15.18 29.81 16.13
N ARG A 460 -15.01 28.51 15.84
CA ARG A 460 -13.69 27.87 15.81
C ARG A 460 -12.80 28.46 14.72
N THR A 461 -13.36 28.78 13.55
CA THR A 461 -12.60 29.36 12.43
C THR A 461 -12.10 30.76 12.77
N LEU A 462 -12.96 31.62 13.31
CA LEU A 462 -12.58 32.98 13.68
C LEU A 462 -11.60 33.00 14.86
N LEU A 463 -11.81 32.15 15.87
CA LEU A 463 -10.88 32.03 16.99
C LEU A 463 -9.51 31.47 16.56
N HIS A 464 -9.48 30.54 15.60
CA HIS A 464 -8.22 29.95 15.13
C HIS A 464 -7.27 31.02 14.57
N PHE A 465 -7.75 31.86 13.66
CA PHE A 465 -6.95 32.93 13.07
C PHE A 465 -6.85 34.16 13.98
N GLY A 466 -7.94 34.52 14.66
CA GLY A 466 -7.99 35.71 15.50
C GLY A 466 -7.11 35.63 16.74
N MET A 467 -6.95 34.44 17.34
CA MET A 467 -6.13 34.27 18.55
C MET A 467 -4.61 34.29 18.28
N GLN A 468 -4.18 34.21 17.01
CA GLN A 468 -2.76 34.25 16.64
C GLN A 468 -2.17 35.66 16.73
N GLY A 469 -3.00 36.70 16.55
CA GLY A 469 -2.61 38.11 16.70
C GLY A 469 -1.60 38.61 15.65
N GLY A 470 -1.42 39.93 15.59
CA GLY A 470 -0.50 40.58 14.64
C GLY A 470 -1.15 40.97 13.29
N THR A 471 -0.47 41.83 12.55
CA THR A 471 -0.99 42.47 11.31
C THR A 471 -1.46 41.48 10.26
N GLU A 472 -0.72 40.39 10.04
CA GLU A 472 -1.06 39.40 9.02
C GLU A 472 -2.35 38.66 9.37
N HIS A 473 -2.49 38.20 10.62
CA HIS A 473 -3.67 37.46 11.08
C HIS A 473 -4.90 38.34 11.22
N TYR A 474 -4.76 39.61 11.65
CA TYR A 474 -5.88 40.56 11.65
C TYR A 474 -6.39 40.83 10.23
N ASN A 475 -5.49 41.05 9.27
CA ASN A 475 -5.85 41.19 7.87
C ASN A 475 -6.49 39.91 7.30
N HIS A 476 -6.00 38.73 7.72
CA HIS A 476 -6.59 37.45 7.32
C HIS A 476 -8.03 37.30 7.84
N VAL A 477 -8.29 37.61 9.11
CA VAL A 477 -9.65 37.59 9.68
C VAL A 477 -10.57 38.59 8.97
N ILE A 478 -10.06 39.80 8.66
CA ILE A 478 -10.81 40.81 7.91
C ILE A 478 -11.21 40.29 6.52
N ASN A 479 -10.24 39.75 5.77
CA ASN A 479 -10.46 39.21 4.43
C ASN A 479 -11.43 38.01 4.45
N LEU A 480 -11.25 37.08 5.39
CA LEU A 480 -12.16 35.94 5.60
C LEU A 480 -13.61 36.40 5.83
N CYS A 481 -13.79 37.40 6.68
CA CYS A 481 -15.12 37.96 6.97
C CYS A 481 -15.70 38.69 5.76
N ASP A 482 -14.91 39.54 5.08
CA ASP A 482 -15.33 40.28 3.89
C ASP A 482 -15.74 39.34 2.74
N GLU A 483 -14.99 38.27 2.53
CA GLU A 483 -15.27 37.28 1.49
C GLU A 483 -16.53 36.46 1.77
N ALA A 484 -16.73 36.02 3.01
CA ALA A 484 -17.89 35.22 3.36
C ALA A 484 -19.19 36.02 3.40
N LEU A 485 -19.15 37.29 3.84
CA LEU A 485 -20.32 38.18 3.87
C LEU A 485 -20.90 38.42 2.46
N LYS A 486 -20.11 38.28 1.39
CA LYS A 486 -20.62 38.38 0.01
C LYS A 486 -21.58 37.24 -0.37
N LYS A 487 -21.49 36.08 0.28
CA LYS A 487 -22.27 34.87 -0.05
C LYS A 487 -23.27 34.44 1.03
N LEU A 488 -23.19 34.97 2.24
CA LEU A 488 -24.13 34.67 3.31
C LEU A 488 -25.52 35.28 3.03
N ASP A 489 -26.56 34.45 3.04
CA ASP A 489 -27.95 34.86 2.91
C ASP A 489 -28.47 35.48 4.23
N PRO A 490 -28.90 36.76 4.23
CA PRO A 490 -29.43 37.45 5.41
C PRO A 490 -30.62 36.76 6.07
N GLN A 491 -31.41 35.98 5.32
CA GLN A 491 -32.61 35.32 5.86
C GLN A 491 -32.32 33.95 6.49
N LYS A 492 -31.20 33.30 6.13
CA LYS A 492 -30.87 31.94 6.60
C LYS A 492 -29.72 31.90 7.60
N HIS A 493 -28.87 32.93 7.63
CA HIS A 493 -27.61 32.92 8.37
C HIS A 493 -27.45 34.11 9.32
N GLU A 494 -28.55 34.59 9.90
CA GLU A 494 -28.57 35.78 10.77
C GLU A 494 -27.54 35.69 11.92
N ASP A 495 -27.48 34.56 12.64
CA ASP A 495 -26.54 34.34 13.73
C ASP A 495 -25.07 34.34 13.27
N THR A 496 -24.78 33.70 12.14
CA THR A 496 -23.44 33.68 11.53
C THR A 496 -23.03 35.08 11.09
N ILE A 497 -23.93 35.86 10.50
CA ILE A 497 -23.67 37.24 10.08
C ILE A 497 -23.37 38.13 11.29
N GLN A 498 -24.10 37.99 12.39
CA GLN A 498 -23.82 38.74 13.63
C GLN A 498 -22.43 38.42 14.18
N ILE A 499 -22.06 37.14 14.24
CA ILE A 499 -20.73 36.71 14.72
C ILE A 499 -19.61 37.23 13.79
N VAL A 500 -19.77 37.09 12.48
CA VAL A 500 -18.77 37.51 11.48
C VAL A 500 -18.59 39.03 11.47
N THR A 501 -19.68 39.80 11.53
CA THR A 501 -19.61 41.27 11.59
C THR A 501 -18.98 41.76 12.90
N GLN A 502 -19.26 41.09 14.03
CA GLN A 502 -18.60 41.38 15.29
C GLN A 502 -17.09 41.10 15.21
N ALA A 503 -16.67 39.92 14.75
CA ALA A 503 -15.26 39.55 14.64
C ALA A 503 -14.49 40.46 13.65
N GLN A 504 -15.13 40.86 12.55
CA GLN A 504 -14.57 41.82 11.60
C GLN A 504 -14.35 43.20 12.24
N ALA A 505 -15.32 43.70 13.00
CA ALA A 505 -15.20 44.97 13.70
C ALA A 505 -14.12 44.92 14.81
N GLU A 506 -13.97 43.78 15.49
CA GLU A 506 -12.90 43.54 16.45
C GLU A 506 -11.52 43.54 15.77
N ALA A 507 -11.36 42.82 14.65
CA ALA A 507 -10.10 42.75 13.91
C ALA A 507 -9.67 44.09 13.31
N LYS A 508 -10.60 44.86 12.70
CA LYS A 508 -10.29 46.21 12.15
C LYS A 508 -9.81 47.18 13.23
N LYS A 509 -10.37 47.10 14.43
CA LYS A 509 -9.99 47.97 15.56
C LYS A 509 -8.64 47.58 16.14
N GLU A 510 -8.41 46.28 16.36
CA GLU A 510 -7.13 45.79 16.88
C GLU A 510 -5.97 45.97 15.87
N LEU A 511 -6.25 45.90 14.56
CA LEU A 511 -5.31 46.30 13.52
C LEU A 511 -4.95 47.79 13.63
N GLY A 512 -5.95 48.67 13.80
CA GLY A 512 -5.72 50.09 14.02
C GLY A 512 -4.83 50.36 15.25
N PHE A 513 -5.08 49.68 16.37
CA PHE A 513 -4.23 49.78 17.56
C PHE A 513 -2.81 49.22 17.36
N TYR A 514 -2.62 48.26 16.46
CA TYR A 514 -1.29 47.72 16.14
C TYR A 514 -0.48 48.67 15.24
N GLU A 515 -1.16 49.41 14.36
CA GLU A 515 -0.53 50.37 13.44
C GLU A 515 -0.21 51.73 14.09
N GLU A 516 -0.96 52.12 15.12
CA GLU A 516 -0.74 53.35 15.88
C GLU A 516 0.60 53.31 16.65
N LYS A 517 1.59 54.08 16.19
CA LYS A 517 2.89 54.24 16.85
C LYS A 517 3.04 55.64 17.42
N GLY A 518 3.14 55.76 18.75
CA GLY A 518 3.36 57.04 19.42
C GLY A 518 3.60 56.93 20.93
N PHE A 519 4.21 57.96 21.53
CA PHE A 519 4.52 57.99 22.98
C PHE A 519 3.28 57.86 23.87
N PHE A 520 2.13 58.41 23.43
CA PHE A 520 0.85 58.33 24.13
C PHE A 520 -0.10 57.23 23.59
N ALA A 521 0.28 56.50 22.53
CA ALA A 521 -0.59 55.54 21.85
C ALA A 521 -1.16 54.50 22.83
N ARG A 522 -0.30 53.90 23.66
CA ARG A 522 -0.71 52.91 24.68
C ARG A 522 -1.74 53.41 25.69
N ILE A 523 -1.73 54.72 26.01
CA ILE A 523 -2.69 55.32 26.93
C ILE A 523 -4.01 55.52 26.19
N PHE A 524 -3.99 56.09 24.98
CA PHE A 524 -5.18 56.28 24.16
C PHE A 524 -5.83 54.96 23.75
N GLU A 525 -5.06 53.97 23.28
CA GLU A 525 -5.52 52.61 22.99
C GLU A 525 -6.27 52.00 24.19
N ARG A 526 -5.73 52.16 25.41
CA ARG A 526 -6.37 51.65 26.62
C ARG A 526 -7.71 52.32 26.90
N PHE A 527 -7.81 53.64 26.69
CA PHE A 527 -9.08 54.37 26.81
C PHE A 527 -10.10 53.97 25.74
N ILE A 528 -9.67 53.86 24.48
CA ILE A 528 -10.55 53.46 23.37
C ILE A 528 -11.02 52.02 23.56
N ARG A 529 -10.17 51.10 24.01
CA ARG A 529 -10.57 49.73 24.36
C ARG A 529 -11.58 49.67 25.50
N CYS A 530 -11.41 50.49 26.54
CA CYS A 530 -12.40 50.56 27.64
C CYS A 530 -13.76 51.11 27.13
N TRP A 531 -13.72 52.02 26.17
CA TRP A 531 -14.93 52.57 25.54
C TRP A 531 -15.64 51.56 24.62
N VAL A 532 -14.87 50.80 23.85
CA VAL A 532 -15.39 49.89 22.82
C VAL A 532 -15.83 48.54 23.41
N TYR A 533 -15.01 47.93 24.26
CA TYR A 533 -15.27 46.57 24.77
C TYR A 533 -15.99 46.57 26.11
N GLY A 534 -15.97 47.70 26.83
CA GLY A 534 -16.53 47.84 28.18
C GLY A 534 -15.47 47.67 29.27
N TRP A 535 -15.93 47.72 30.53
CA TRP A 535 -15.08 47.83 31.72
C TRP A 535 -15.18 46.55 32.56
N THR A 536 -14.05 45.93 32.92
CA THR A 536 -13.97 44.87 33.93
C THR A 536 -13.63 45.39 35.33
N GLY A 537 -13.10 46.62 35.46
CA GLY A 537 -12.66 47.25 36.72
C GLY A 537 -12.13 48.69 36.53
N PHE A 538 -11.34 49.21 37.48
CA PHE A 538 -10.71 50.55 37.37
C PHE A 538 -9.70 50.59 36.20
N PHE A 539 -10.12 51.14 35.06
CA PHE A 539 -9.33 51.30 33.82
C PHE A 539 -8.79 50.00 33.19
N ALA A 540 -9.50 48.88 33.33
CA ALA A 540 -9.17 47.64 32.61
C ALA A 540 -10.25 47.36 31.55
N PRO A 541 -9.89 47.28 30.25
CA PRO A 541 -10.85 46.97 29.20
C PRO A 541 -11.31 45.51 29.28
N ASN A 542 -12.54 45.24 28.83
CA ASN A 542 -12.93 43.88 28.45
C ASN A 542 -12.08 43.40 27.28
N LEU A 543 -11.80 42.10 27.23
CA LEU A 543 -11.05 41.50 26.13
C LEU A 543 -11.97 41.29 24.92
N PRO A 544 -11.47 41.51 23.68
CA PRO A 544 -12.16 41.07 22.46
C PRO A 544 -12.50 39.57 22.52
N VAL A 545 -13.60 39.18 21.89
CA VAL A 545 -14.15 37.82 21.98
C VAL A 545 -13.51 36.89 20.96
N TYR A 546 -13.21 37.39 19.76
CA TYR A 546 -12.79 36.55 18.62
C TYR A 546 -11.35 36.80 18.17
N VAL A 547 -10.70 37.85 18.67
CA VAL A 547 -9.38 38.31 18.22
C VAL A 547 -8.47 38.54 19.42
N CYS A 548 -7.18 38.20 19.34
CA CYS A 548 -6.22 38.48 20.41
C CYS A 548 -5.91 39.99 20.45
N PRO A 549 -5.94 40.65 21.63
CA PRO A 549 -5.62 42.07 21.71
C PRO A 549 -4.16 42.34 21.33
N SER A 550 -3.87 43.49 20.72
CA SER A 550 -2.56 43.81 20.12
C SER A 550 -1.33 43.71 21.06
N TYR A 551 -1.55 43.67 22.37
CA TYR A 551 -0.49 43.60 23.39
C TYR A 551 -0.22 42.20 23.96
N GLU A 552 -1.06 41.20 23.67
CA GLU A 552 -0.82 39.79 24.02
C GLU A 552 -0.62 38.99 22.72
N VAL A 553 0.53 38.30 22.59
CA VAL A 553 0.70 37.26 21.58
C VAL A 553 0.77 35.95 22.35
N LYS A 554 -0.29 35.15 22.29
CA LYS A 554 -0.29 33.81 22.90
C LYS A 554 0.12 32.78 21.85
N PRO A 555 1.12 31.91 22.11
CA PRO A 555 1.34 30.73 21.29
C PRO A 555 0.18 29.74 21.48
N VAL A 556 -0.30 29.17 20.38
CA VAL A 556 -1.49 28.33 20.27
C VAL A 556 -1.54 27.21 21.33
N THR A 557 -2.63 27.12 22.08
CA THR A 557 -3.05 25.90 22.78
C THR A 557 -4.03 25.16 21.89
N SER A 558 -3.85 23.84 21.76
CA SER A 558 -4.63 22.93 20.93
C SER A 558 -6.14 23.19 20.96
N ILE A 559 -6.74 23.33 19.78
CA ILE A 559 -8.18 23.52 19.56
C ILE A 559 -8.94 22.31 20.14
N PRO A 560 -9.98 22.49 20.95
CA PRO A 560 -10.83 21.38 21.37
C PRO A 560 -11.59 20.79 20.16
N PRO A 561 -11.72 19.45 20.05
CA PRO A 561 -12.52 18.82 19.01
C PRO A 561 -14.00 19.23 19.09
N PHE A 562 -14.71 19.12 17.97
CA PHE A 562 -16.16 19.32 17.86
C PHE A 562 -16.88 18.56 18.98
N PRO A 563 -17.91 19.12 19.65
CA PRO A 563 -18.71 18.36 20.60
C PRO A 563 -19.40 17.24 19.85
N GLU A 564 -18.82 16.04 19.92
CA GLU A 564 -19.53 14.82 19.60
C GLU A 564 -20.81 14.83 20.43
N GLY A 565 -21.95 14.57 19.80
CA GLY A 565 -23.06 13.99 20.53
C GLY A 565 -22.57 12.66 21.07
N GLU A 566 -21.97 12.66 22.25
CA GLU A 566 -21.56 11.47 22.95
C GLU A 566 -22.83 10.64 23.23
N PRO A 567 -22.93 9.38 22.79
CA PRO A 567 -23.32 8.37 23.76
C PRO A 567 -22.11 8.22 24.68
N ALA A 568 -22.29 8.51 25.97
CA ALA A 568 -21.28 8.36 27.02
C ALA A 568 -20.32 7.18 26.78
N GLN A 569 -19.15 7.45 26.18
CA GLN A 569 -18.17 6.41 25.83
C GLN A 569 -17.11 6.22 26.93
N GLY A 570 -16.91 7.20 27.81
CA GLY A 570 -16.08 7.04 29.00
C GLY A 570 -16.64 6.00 29.98
N ASP A 571 -17.96 5.97 30.16
CA ASP A 571 -18.62 5.03 31.08
C ASP A 571 -18.85 3.65 30.43
N SER A 572 -19.04 3.57 29.11
CA SER A 572 -19.28 2.28 28.42
C SER A 572 -18.02 1.42 28.32
N VAL A 573 -16.83 2.01 28.09
CA VAL A 573 -15.56 1.28 28.08
C VAL A 573 -15.18 0.80 29.48
N LYS A 574 -15.49 1.58 30.52
CA LYS A 574 -15.22 1.22 31.93
C LYS A 574 -16.16 0.12 32.45
N ALA A 575 -17.43 0.17 32.05
CA ALA A 575 -18.42 -0.88 32.30
C ALA A 575 -18.04 -2.18 31.55
N ASN A 576 -17.61 -2.07 30.28
CA ASN A 576 -17.14 -3.21 29.49
C ASN A 576 -15.83 -3.82 30.00
N LEU A 577 -14.84 -3.03 30.44
CA LEU A 577 -13.60 -3.58 31.00
C LEU A 577 -13.85 -4.28 32.35
N SER A 578 -14.73 -3.72 33.18
CA SER A 578 -15.06 -4.31 34.48
C SER A 578 -15.86 -5.61 34.33
N SER A 579 -16.79 -5.68 33.37
CA SER A 579 -17.52 -6.92 33.05
C SER A 579 -16.62 -7.96 32.39
N LEU A 580 -15.74 -7.56 31.47
CA LEU A 580 -14.81 -8.46 30.78
C LEU A 580 -13.76 -9.04 31.74
N LEU A 581 -13.28 -8.25 32.72
CA LEU A 581 -12.40 -8.73 33.79
C LEU A 581 -13.10 -9.75 34.71
N LEU A 582 -14.38 -9.52 35.05
CA LEU A 582 -15.20 -10.48 35.81
C LEU A 582 -15.46 -11.77 35.03
N GLU A 583 -15.68 -11.67 33.72
CA GLU A 583 -15.87 -12.85 32.86
C GLU A 583 -14.58 -13.65 32.66
N LEU A 584 -13.44 -12.99 32.53
CA LEU A 584 -12.12 -13.64 32.39
C LEU A 584 -11.69 -14.36 33.68
N GLU A 585 -12.15 -13.92 34.86
CA GLU A 585 -11.98 -14.65 36.12
C GLU A 585 -12.76 -15.99 36.12
N THR A 586 -13.74 -16.18 35.23
CA THR A 586 -14.60 -17.38 35.19
C THR A 586 -14.35 -18.32 34.00
N GLN A 587 -14.02 -17.82 32.80
CA GLN A 587 -13.70 -18.66 31.63
C GLN A 587 -12.68 -17.99 30.68
N TYR A 588 -11.65 -18.75 30.30
CA TYR A 588 -10.54 -18.26 29.47
C TYR A 588 -10.70 -18.70 27.99
N SER A 589 -10.95 -17.78 27.06
CA SER A 589 -11.02 -18.05 25.61
C SER A 589 -10.18 -17.08 24.78
N GLU A 590 -9.60 -17.55 23.67
CA GLU A 590 -8.76 -16.74 22.76
C GLU A 590 -9.40 -15.43 22.25
N PRO A 591 -10.67 -15.39 21.80
CA PRO A 591 -11.27 -14.13 21.33
C PRO A 591 -11.37 -13.08 22.44
N LYS A 592 -11.59 -13.50 23.70
CA LYS A 592 -11.63 -12.60 24.85
C LYS A 592 -10.24 -12.05 25.21
N ARG A 593 -9.15 -12.73 24.84
CA ARG A 593 -7.77 -12.26 25.07
C ARG A 593 -7.42 -11.10 24.14
N ASP A 594 -7.76 -11.21 22.86
CA ASP A 594 -7.50 -10.16 21.88
C ASP A 594 -8.42 -8.96 22.10
N GLU A 595 -9.66 -9.20 22.57
CA GLU A 595 -10.57 -8.14 23.02
C GLU A 595 -10.01 -7.39 24.24
N LEU A 596 -9.43 -8.08 25.22
CA LEU A 596 -8.75 -7.46 26.36
C LEU A 596 -7.57 -6.58 25.91
N ILE A 597 -6.71 -7.07 25.03
CA ILE A 597 -5.57 -6.28 24.55
C ILE A 597 -6.03 -5.06 23.75
N LYS A 598 -7.06 -5.20 22.92
CA LYS A 598 -7.65 -4.09 22.17
C LYS A 598 -8.26 -3.04 23.10
N ILE A 599 -8.92 -3.45 24.17
CA ILE A 599 -9.46 -2.52 25.17
C ILE A 599 -8.32 -1.85 25.95
N LEU A 600 -7.32 -2.61 26.42
CA LEU A 600 -6.18 -2.08 27.18
C LEU A 600 -5.27 -1.16 26.35
N SER A 601 -5.15 -1.39 25.03
CA SER A 601 -4.40 -0.51 24.13
C SER A 601 -5.14 0.80 23.83
N THR A 602 -6.47 0.79 23.89
CA THR A 602 -7.33 1.95 23.59
C THR A 602 -7.68 2.76 24.84
N PHE A 603 -7.59 2.15 26.03
CA PHE A 603 -7.81 2.81 27.31
C PHE A 603 -6.67 3.82 27.58
N SER A 604 -6.82 5.02 27.03
CA SER A 604 -5.92 6.13 27.29
C SER A 604 -6.05 6.52 28.76
N PHE A 605 -4.96 6.36 29.50
CA PHE A 605 -4.85 6.63 30.92
C PHE A 605 -4.90 8.15 31.18
N SER A 606 -6.11 8.71 31.06
CA SER A 606 -6.45 10.06 31.46
C SER A 606 -6.53 10.14 32.99
N THR A 607 -5.87 11.15 33.55
CA THR A 607 -5.73 11.40 34.98
C THR A 607 -7.09 11.61 35.65
N ASN A 608 -7.33 10.85 36.73
CA ASN A 608 -8.40 10.99 37.74
C ASN A 608 -9.74 10.33 37.44
N SER A 609 -9.79 8.99 37.48
CA SER A 609 -11.02 8.27 37.85
C SER A 609 -10.93 7.72 39.28
N ARG A 610 -11.98 7.86 40.09
CA ARG A 610 -12.03 7.41 41.52
C ARG A 610 -11.66 5.93 41.73
N ASP A 611 -11.79 5.09 40.71
CA ASP A 611 -11.59 3.63 40.78
C ASP A 611 -10.39 3.10 39.98
N GLU A 612 -9.58 4.01 39.43
CA GLU A 612 -8.46 3.64 38.54
C GLU A 612 -7.48 2.68 39.20
N LEU A 613 -7.14 2.91 40.47
CA LEU A 613 -6.23 2.05 41.23
C LEU A 613 -6.76 0.61 41.37
N VAL A 614 -8.06 0.44 41.63
CA VAL A 614 -8.70 -0.88 41.80
C VAL A 614 -8.65 -1.67 40.48
N ILE A 615 -8.95 -1.01 39.36
CA ILE A 615 -8.92 -1.64 38.03
C ILE A 615 -7.49 -2.06 37.67
N ARG A 616 -6.49 -1.22 37.95
CA ARG A 616 -5.07 -1.54 37.69
C ARG A 616 -4.56 -2.72 38.51
N HIS A 617 -4.99 -2.86 39.76
CA HIS A 617 -4.69 -4.05 40.57
C HIS A 617 -5.31 -5.32 39.99
N LYS A 618 -6.54 -5.26 39.49
CA LYS A 618 -7.19 -6.42 38.83
C LYS A 618 -6.46 -6.84 37.56
N ILE A 619 -6.05 -5.89 36.73
CA ILE A 619 -5.25 -6.16 35.52
C ILE A 619 -3.89 -6.78 35.90
N ASN A 620 -3.23 -6.27 36.95
CA ASN A 620 -1.96 -6.84 37.41
C ASN A 620 -2.13 -8.27 37.95
N ARG A 621 -3.23 -8.57 38.67
CA ARG A 621 -3.53 -9.93 39.13
C ARG A 621 -3.75 -10.88 37.95
N LEU A 622 -4.55 -10.46 36.97
CA LEU A 622 -4.79 -11.23 35.75
C LEU A 622 -3.49 -11.55 35.00
N PHE A 623 -2.57 -10.58 34.92
CA PHE A 623 -1.26 -10.79 34.32
C PHE A 623 -0.44 -11.87 35.03
N GLN A 624 -0.48 -11.93 36.38
CA GLN A 624 0.23 -12.95 37.15
C GLN A 624 -0.41 -14.35 37.00
N GLU A 625 -1.73 -14.42 36.91
CA GLU A 625 -2.46 -15.68 36.66
C GLU A 625 -2.15 -16.22 35.26
N LEU A 626 -2.22 -15.34 34.25
CA LEU A 626 -1.82 -15.63 32.88
C LEU A 626 -0.41 -16.17 32.78
N ARG A 627 0.51 -15.57 33.52
CA ARG A 627 1.91 -15.96 33.55
C ARG A 627 2.13 -17.33 34.21
N SER A 628 1.39 -17.62 35.27
CA SER A 628 1.41 -18.92 35.94
C SER A 628 0.90 -20.02 35.01
N ASN A 629 -0.14 -19.72 34.21
CA ASN A 629 -0.71 -20.63 33.22
C ASN A 629 0.17 -20.75 31.95
N GLY A 630 0.86 -19.68 31.56
CA GLY A 630 1.79 -19.66 30.42
C GLY A 630 3.03 -20.54 30.63
N LYS A 631 3.44 -20.79 31.88
CA LYS A 631 4.50 -21.78 32.19
C LYS A 631 4.09 -23.22 31.82
N GLN A 632 2.79 -23.49 31.67
CA GLN A 632 2.25 -24.80 31.34
C GLN A 632 1.75 -24.91 29.89
N ASN A 633 1.58 -23.79 29.17
CA ASN A 633 1.07 -23.74 27.80
C ASN A 633 1.96 -22.86 26.90
N SER A 634 2.61 -23.47 25.90
CA SER A 634 3.54 -22.81 24.98
C SER A 634 2.90 -21.69 24.16
N GLU A 635 1.66 -21.89 23.71
CA GLU A 635 0.92 -20.93 22.87
C GLU A 635 0.50 -19.69 23.67
N MET A 636 0.10 -19.90 24.93
CA MET A 636 -0.14 -18.80 25.88
C MET A 636 1.13 -18.00 26.16
N ASN A 637 2.28 -18.68 26.27
CA ASN A 637 3.55 -18.02 26.53
C ASN A 637 4.01 -17.15 25.35
N GLU A 638 3.87 -17.65 24.11
CA GLU A 638 4.14 -16.86 22.89
C GLU A 638 3.22 -15.63 22.79
N TRP A 639 1.92 -15.80 23.10
CA TRP A 639 0.97 -14.70 23.12
C TRP A 639 1.32 -13.64 24.20
N LEU A 640 1.75 -14.08 25.39
CA LEU A 640 2.19 -13.20 26.47
C LEU A 640 3.46 -12.42 26.11
N ILE A 641 4.42 -13.05 25.44
CA ILE A 641 5.64 -12.39 24.97
C ILE A 641 5.27 -11.28 23.96
N LYS A 642 4.36 -11.55 23.03
CA LYS A 642 3.92 -10.58 22.02
C LYS A 642 3.20 -9.37 22.60
N ASN A 643 2.47 -9.54 23.69
CA ASN A 643 1.62 -8.50 24.31
C ASN A 643 2.16 -7.95 25.64
N LYS A 644 3.40 -8.29 26.01
CA LYS A 644 4.04 -7.95 27.30
C LYS A 644 4.07 -6.44 27.59
N SER A 645 4.21 -5.61 26.56
CA SER A 645 4.37 -4.15 26.67
C SER A 645 3.17 -3.47 27.34
N VAL A 646 1.94 -3.93 27.06
CA VAL A 646 0.70 -3.37 27.59
C VAL A 646 0.59 -3.61 29.10
N PHE A 647 0.97 -4.80 29.55
CA PHE A 647 0.97 -5.16 30.98
C PHE A 647 2.10 -4.44 31.74
N ILE A 648 3.29 -4.28 31.14
CA ILE A 648 4.39 -3.51 31.71
C ILE A 648 3.98 -2.04 31.90
N ALA A 649 3.33 -1.43 30.91
CA ALA A 649 2.84 -0.05 31.04
C ALA A 649 1.84 0.11 32.19
N ASN A 650 0.95 -0.88 32.39
CA ASN A 650 0.04 -0.89 33.54
C ASN A 650 0.79 -1.00 34.88
N GLN A 651 1.84 -1.83 34.96
CA GLN A 651 2.66 -1.97 36.17
C GLN A 651 3.41 -0.68 36.52
N PHE A 652 4.00 0.02 35.55
CA PHE A 652 4.65 1.31 35.77
C PHE A 652 3.70 2.34 36.37
N LYS A 653 2.49 2.46 35.81
CA LYS A 653 1.51 3.42 36.31
C LYS A 653 0.98 3.03 37.70
N LEU A 654 0.87 1.73 37.98
CA LEU A 654 0.49 1.25 39.31
C LEU A 654 1.55 1.60 40.37
N VAL A 655 2.85 1.45 40.05
CA VAL A 655 3.96 1.87 40.93
C VAL A 655 3.93 3.38 41.16
N GLU A 656 3.75 4.19 40.12
CA GLU A 656 3.61 5.65 40.23
C GLU A 656 2.45 6.04 41.15
N MET A 657 1.29 5.39 41.02
CA MET A 657 0.11 5.67 41.84
C MET A 657 0.27 5.25 43.31
N VAL A 658 0.98 4.16 43.59
CA VAL A 658 1.26 3.71 44.97
C VAL A 658 2.30 4.60 45.63
N LEU A 659 3.31 5.08 44.89
CA LEU A 659 4.26 6.08 45.36
C LEU A 659 3.57 7.39 45.76
N LEU A 660 2.58 7.86 44.98
CA LEU A 660 1.79 9.05 45.30
C LEU A 660 0.91 8.90 46.56
N LYS A 661 0.63 7.66 47.00
CA LYS A 661 -0.21 7.35 48.18
C LYS A 661 0.58 6.98 49.44
N ASP A 662 1.91 6.96 49.37
CA ASP A 662 2.82 6.68 50.49
C ASP A 662 2.56 5.33 51.22
N ASN A 663 2.22 4.29 50.47
CA ASN A 663 1.98 2.94 51.01
C ASN A 663 3.17 2.00 50.77
N GLN A 664 4.19 2.06 51.65
CA GLN A 664 5.44 1.30 51.50
C GLN A 664 5.25 -0.22 51.43
N ASN A 665 4.33 -0.81 52.20
CA ASN A 665 4.10 -2.25 52.19
C ASN A 665 3.57 -2.76 50.83
N GLU A 666 2.73 -1.95 50.18
CA GLU A 666 2.15 -2.27 48.88
C GLU A 666 3.18 -2.06 47.75
N LEU A 667 4.02 -1.03 47.87
CA LEU A 667 5.16 -0.78 47.00
C LEU A 667 6.16 -1.94 47.02
N ASP A 668 6.55 -2.41 48.20
CA ASP A 668 7.46 -3.56 48.37
C ASP A 668 6.89 -4.84 47.75
N SER A 669 5.57 -5.03 47.85
CA SER A 669 4.88 -6.19 47.26
C SER A 669 4.86 -6.14 45.74
N LEU A 670 4.71 -4.95 45.14
CA LEU A 670 4.73 -4.74 43.70
C LEU A 670 6.16 -4.85 43.15
N ILE A 671 7.15 -4.31 43.86
CA ILE A 671 8.56 -4.41 43.49
C ILE A 671 9.04 -5.87 43.51
N LYS A 672 8.58 -6.69 44.47
CA LYS A 672 8.86 -8.14 44.50
C LYS A 672 8.18 -8.94 43.38
N GLN A 673 7.14 -8.39 42.74
CA GLN A 673 6.41 -9.04 41.64
C GLN A 673 6.97 -8.71 40.24
N ILE A 674 7.93 -7.78 40.18
CA ILE A 674 8.68 -7.42 38.96
C ILE A 674 9.78 -8.48 38.77
N ASP A 675 9.83 -9.09 37.58
CA ASP A 675 10.78 -10.16 37.25
C ASP A 675 11.86 -9.71 36.25
N GLU A 676 12.96 -10.47 36.23
CA GLU A 676 14.31 -10.18 35.72
C GLU A 676 14.42 -9.84 34.20
N ASP A 677 13.39 -10.10 33.40
CA ASP A 677 13.42 -9.96 31.94
C ASP A 677 13.19 -8.53 31.40
N SER A 678 12.94 -7.55 32.27
CA SER A 678 12.81 -6.14 31.89
C SER A 678 13.93 -5.33 32.53
N THR A 679 14.98 -5.06 31.76
CA THR A 679 16.14 -4.25 32.17
C THR A 679 15.71 -2.88 32.72
N PHE A 680 14.63 -2.30 32.19
CA PHE A 680 14.08 -1.02 32.62
C PHE A 680 13.38 -1.06 33.98
N LEU A 681 12.57 -2.08 34.26
CA LEU A 681 11.88 -2.19 35.55
C LEU A 681 12.85 -2.55 36.69
N HIS A 682 13.91 -3.30 36.38
CA HIS A 682 14.94 -3.64 37.35
C HIS A 682 15.77 -2.41 37.78
N SER A 683 16.01 -1.47 36.86
CA SER A 683 16.63 -0.16 37.17
C SER A 683 15.82 0.63 38.20
N VAL A 684 14.50 0.73 38.02
CA VAL A 684 13.61 1.48 38.93
C VAL A 684 13.48 0.77 40.28
N ALA A 685 13.36 -0.56 40.28
CA ALA A 685 13.36 -1.35 41.51
C ALA A 685 14.67 -1.20 42.31
N ASN A 686 15.82 -1.19 41.64
CA ASN A 686 17.13 -1.00 42.28
C ASN A 686 17.35 0.42 42.82
N GLU A 687 16.69 1.43 42.22
CA GLU A 687 16.74 2.81 42.70
C GLU A 687 15.85 3.01 43.93
N LEU A 688 14.70 2.32 43.98
CA LEU A 688 13.76 2.34 45.11
C LEU A 688 14.21 1.45 46.29
N ASN A 689 14.90 0.34 46.04
CA ASN A 689 15.45 -0.57 47.08
C ASN A 689 16.87 -0.21 47.54
N ARG A 690 17.34 1.03 47.34
CA ARG A 690 18.64 1.43 47.87
C ARG A 690 18.58 1.56 49.39
N ASP A 691 19.29 0.67 50.08
CA ASP A 691 19.72 0.92 51.45
C ASP A 691 20.45 2.27 51.51
N TYR A 692 19.96 3.20 52.32
CA TYR A 692 20.60 4.48 52.56
C TYR A 692 22.06 4.25 53.00
N PRO A 693 23.08 4.84 52.36
CA PRO A 693 24.49 4.64 52.74
C PRO A 693 24.89 5.31 54.07
N GLU A 694 23.94 5.82 54.85
CA GLU A 694 24.21 6.57 56.07
C GLU A 694 23.46 5.97 57.26
N PHE A 695 23.77 4.72 57.63
CA PHE A 695 23.78 4.21 59.01
C PHE A 695 24.48 2.84 59.05
N LYS A 696 25.71 2.75 58.52
CA LYS A 696 26.66 1.75 59.01
C LYS A 696 27.39 2.36 60.20
N GLU A 697 26.71 2.40 61.34
CA GLU A 697 27.40 2.54 62.61
C GLU A 697 28.45 1.43 62.71
N LYS A 698 29.70 1.85 62.88
CA LYS A 698 30.82 0.98 63.22
C LYS A 698 30.47 0.23 64.51
N ILE A 699 30.13 -1.05 64.39
CA ILE A 699 30.31 -1.98 65.51
C ILE A 699 31.81 -2.22 65.64
N VAL A 700 32.48 -1.41 66.45
CA VAL A 700 33.75 -1.80 67.10
C VAL A 700 33.37 -2.47 68.41
N PRO A 701 33.82 -3.71 68.69
CA PRO A 701 33.49 -4.36 69.95
C PRO A 701 34.43 -3.92 71.08
N ALA A 702 33.88 -4.02 72.29
CA ALA A 702 34.50 -4.03 73.62
C ALA A 702 34.83 -2.70 74.30
N GLY A 703 34.23 -2.49 75.48
CA GLY A 703 34.82 -1.66 76.54
C GLY A 703 33.84 -0.83 77.37
N GLU A 704 33.23 -1.47 78.37
CA GLU A 704 32.94 -0.94 79.71
C GLU A 704 32.28 0.45 79.95
N LYS A 705 31.15 0.34 80.66
CA LYS A 705 30.75 1.09 81.86
C LYS A 705 30.24 2.53 81.73
N SER A 706 28.90 2.58 81.87
CA SER A 706 28.19 3.13 83.04
C SER A 706 27.73 4.59 83.03
N HIS A 707 26.42 4.72 83.36
CA HIS A 707 25.74 5.82 84.04
C HIS A 707 25.65 7.17 83.30
N ALA A 708 24.54 7.92 83.30
CA ALA A 708 23.28 7.84 84.02
C ALA A 708 22.29 8.88 83.44
N ILE A 709 20.99 8.56 83.49
CA ILE A 709 19.86 9.41 83.92
C ILE A 709 19.59 10.73 83.14
N LEU A 710 18.58 10.68 82.25
CA LEU A 710 17.25 11.39 82.26
C LEU A 710 17.09 12.71 83.06
N PRO A 711 16.00 13.51 82.93
CA PRO A 711 14.86 13.58 81.97
C PRO A 711 14.69 15.04 81.44
N ALA A 712 13.64 15.54 80.77
CA ALA A 712 12.22 15.25 80.72
C ALA A 712 11.59 16.02 79.53
N ASP A 713 10.49 15.46 79.01
CA ASP A 713 9.18 16.09 78.76
C ASP A 713 9.06 17.47 78.11
N VAL A 714 8.04 17.79 77.31
CA VAL A 714 6.95 17.13 76.57
C VAL A 714 6.29 18.30 75.83
N MET A 715 5.73 18.02 74.65
CA MET A 715 4.76 18.79 73.86
C MET A 715 4.26 20.17 74.34
N GLY A 716 4.10 21.07 73.37
CA GLY A 716 2.90 21.89 73.35
C GLY A 716 2.92 23.14 72.47
N ASN A 717 2.08 23.11 71.44
CA ASN A 717 1.31 24.22 70.88
C ASN A 717 1.83 24.98 69.64
N ALA A 718 1.14 24.63 68.54
CA ALA A 718 0.78 25.51 67.44
C ALA A 718 0.21 26.84 67.94
N THR A 719 0.89 27.95 67.65
CA THR A 719 0.32 29.33 67.58
C THR A 719 1.33 30.35 67.02
N VAL A 720 2.06 30.06 65.93
CA VAL A 720 3.03 31.05 65.36
C VAL A 720 3.07 31.04 63.81
N LEU A 721 1.92 30.99 63.14
CA LEU A 721 1.90 31.24 61.68
C LEU A 721 0.73 32.15 61.24
N VAL A 722 0.28 33.00 62.17
CA VAL A 722 -0.72 34.06 61.92
C VAL A 722 -0.18 35.45 62.32
N ASN A 723 1.04 35.56 62.84
CA ASN A 723 1.65 36.85 63.24
C ASN A 723 2.70 37.43 62.28
N ASP A 724 3.13 36.71 61.24
CA ASP A 724 4.19 37.20 60.34
C ASP A 724 3.68 37.85 59.03
N ALA A 725 2.38 38.13 58.93
CA ALA A 725 1.78 38.81 57.77
C ALA A 725 1.35 40.26 58.04
N TRP A 726 1.77 40.89 59.16
CA TRP A 726 1.30 42.23 59.55
C TRP A 726 2.42 43.25 59.89
N GLU A 727 3.66 43.09 59.42
CA GLU A 727 4.75 44.06 59.72
C GLU A 727 5.34 44.84 58.53
N TRP A 728 4.75 44.78 57.34
CA TRP A 728 5.32 45.47 56.15
C TRP A 728 4.60 46.76 55.72
N THR A 729 3.71 47.32 56.55
CA THR A 729 2.92 48.53 56.21
C THR A 729 3.02 49.71 57.20
N LYS A 730 4.00 49.75 58.10
CA LYS A 730 4.21 50.93 58.96
C LYS A 730 5.67 51.36 59.04
N ASN A 731 5.98 52.39 58.25
CA ASN A 731 6.92 53.50 58.50
C ASN A 731 7.83 53.75 57.30
N GLY A 732 7.40 54.68 56.45
CA GLY A 732 8.27 55.27 55.45
C GLY A 732 9.12 56.42 56.01
N VAL A 733 9.70 57.13 55.03
CA VAL A 733 10.07 58.54 55.04
C VAL A 733 11.55 58.88 55.34
N TRP A 734 12.27 59.15 54.23
CA TRP A 734 13.30 60.18 54.00
C TRP A 734 14.70 60.06 54.64
N GLY A 735 15.70 60.29 53.77
CA GLY A 735 16.95 60.97 54.11
C GLY A 735 18.18 60.07 54.13
N LEU A 736 19.21 60.47 53.37
CA LEU A 736 20.53 59.85 53.09
C LEU A 736 20.52 59.27 51.66
N PHE A 737 20.77 60.01 50.58
CA PHE A 737 21.86 60.96 50.38
C PHE A 737 21.45 62.07 49.40
N ALA A 738 21.65 63.31 49.84
CA ALA A 738 21.79 64.45 48.96
C ALA A 738 23.25 64.50 48.44
N GLY A 739 23.43 65.02 47.22
CA GLY A 739 24.68 65.65 46.81
C GLY A 739 25.25 65.16 45.49
N THR A 740 24.86 65.81 44.39
CA THR A 740 25.76 66.74 43.69
C THR A 740 25.01 67.51 42.61
N GLN A 741 25.24 68.83 42.61
CA GLN A 741 24.62 69.80 41.71
C GLN A 741 25.35 69.85 40.35
N VAL A 742 24.54 70.06 39.32
CA VAL A 742 24.67 70.85 38.07
C VAL A 742 25.94 71.72 37.92
N PRO A 743 26.39 71.96 36.68
CA PRO A 743 26.13 73.29 36.12
C PRO A 743 25.55 73.29 34.70
N GLN A 744 24.78 74.35 34.46
CA GLN A 744 24.10 74.72 33.23
C GLN A 744 25.09 75.16 32.13
N SER A 745 24.68 75.01 30.87
CA SER A 745 24.84 76.06 29.87
C SER A 745 23.76 75.95 28.78
N THR A 746 23.05 77.06 28.60
CA THR A 746 22.07 77.40 27.55
C THR A 746 22.73 77.61 26.16
N PRO A 747 22.06 78.20 25.16
CA PRO A 747 21.34 77.53 24.09
C PRO A 747 21.97 77.86 22.71
N THR A 748 21.52 77.24 21.61
CA THR A 748 21.70 77.88 20.30
C THR A 748 20.52 77.63 19.37
N ILE A 749 19.97 78.76 18.95
CA ILE A 749 18.94 79.00 17.95
C ILE A 749 19.56 78.78 16.56
N ALA A 750 18.82 78.12 15.66
CA ALA A 750 18.78 78.50 14.25
C ALA A 750 17.52 77.90 13.60
N GLU A 751 16.58 78.80 13.34
CA GLU A 751 15.45 78.68 12.42
C GLU A 751 15.96 78.94 10.97
N PRO A 752 15.11 79.11 9.94
CA PRO A 752 14.61 78.11 8.99
C PRO A 752 15.09 78.36 7.53
N ALA A 753 14.73 77.46 6.60
CA ALA A 753 14.56 77.83 5.19
C ALA A 753 13.63 76.86 4.44
N ILE A 754 12.41 77.33 4.21
CA ILE A 754 11.47 76.97 3.12
C ILE A 754 11.83 77.89 1.92
N PRO A 755 11.24 77.87 0.69
CA PRO A 755 10.54 76.88 -0.17
C PRO A 755 11.12 76.79 -1.61
N ALA A 756 10.56 75.90 -2.44
CA ALA A 756 10.03 76.19 -3.81
C ALA A 756 9.62 74.85 -4.46
N GLU A 757 8.34 74.63 -4.83
CA GLU A 757 7.78 74.84 -6.18
C GLU A 757 8.58 74.10 -7.28
N SER A 758 8.02 73.28 -8.18
CA SER A 758 6.68 73.22 -8.77
C SER A 758 6.59 72.03 -9.76
N ALA A 759 5.37 71.79 -10.25
CA ALA A 759 4.99 71.25 -11.57
C ALA A 759 4.89 69.72 -11.80
N GLN A 760 3.62 69.28 -11.81
CA GLN A 760 2.92 68.60 -12.92
C GLN A 760 3.59 67.42 -13.64
N THR A 761 2.89 66.28 -13.66
CA THR A 761 2.38 65.67 -14.91
C THR A 761 1.45 64.49 -14.60
N THR A 762 0.20 64.58 -15.07
CA THR A 762 -0.70 63.44 -15.38
C THR A 762 -0.09 62.57 -16.49
N PRO A 763 -0.57 61.34 -16.76
CA PRO A 763 -1.67 61.13 -17.72
C PRO A 763 -2.50 59.83 -17.39
N PRO A 764 -3.37 59.27 -18.27
CA PRO A 764 -4.79 59.12 -17.96
C PRO A 764 -5.37 57.69 -18.19
N VAL A 765 -6.69 57.62 -17.93
CA VAL A 765 -7.71 56.57 -18.21
C VAL A 765 -7.81 55.45 -17.19
#